data_AF-A0A380TV97-F1
#
_entry.id   AF-A0A380TV97-F1
#
_cell.length_a   1.000
_cell.length_b   1.000
_cell.length_c   1.000
_cell.angle_alpha   90.00
_cell.angle_beta   90.00
_cell.angle_gamma   90.00
#
_symmetry.space_group_name_H-M   'P 1'
#
loop_
_entity.id
_entity.type
_entity.pdbx_description
1 polymer ?
#
loop_
_entity_poly.entity_id
_entity_poly.type
_entity_poly.pdbx_seq_one_letter_code
_entity_poly.pdbx_strand_id
1 'polypeptide(L)'
;MLNWDDIKDFLADTKKIQEKANLECKAAANSLPKDFWKSFSAFSNTQGGFILLGITEKKDGEFCITGVSDARKIVDDLYSQARGGQKVSCHYLNDDCVLYENDIFAEKSVIAIYVQKAENNSIPVYLNGDITNAYVRLNTGDHKLSPAELKNFLSSYTKINQDNKVIPNTSISEIHLPTLDKYRQYIKNYNSTSPLLALDDLSLLKKINGYQIDLKTGKSGLTYAGLLMFGKLDIIRSLLPHYLLEYKSKETDHRYDDRITCDELEEGNLFEFYLKVAPKLSDLAKNKHFALDQLTRSEDNLITGALREAFINMLTHSDYLNDRVTLKVSQTSNTLNFENPGVMLVSILEAQSGKKSICRNATLHNMFRRIGLCEREGKGIETIFLNYRKELLTTPVLSTDSEKTLLTLTLQDSSVIQANQQLHLRLGAQYQNLDNDLYKKILLLTALNGGWIKHPILSEKLEKDYHSRDITLALPALERKRLLLGKGEKKDKFYVLPWVDVGDLQEIYGKRHEVTLNQQLSFDVESLSADTNLEANLEANLEANLEANLEAKNEHKLVYYSFDLDDLGRTIKNGRIIINELDDLNPDFLESLKNIVPSDFYRKKKKNRKKLEELVFTLCSDQFVTKKSLAKLLGITESALWLHLKEFVEQGMLELAFPQQPTHKDQSYRVVKL
;
A
#
# COMPACT_ATOMS: atom_id res chain seq x y z
N MET A 1 2.36 -3.60 -5.22
CA MET A 1 3.17 -3.79 -6.45
C MET A 1 2.82 -5.15 -7.01
N LEU A 2 2.84 -5.34 -8.33
CA LEU A 2 2.36 -6.57 -8.98
C LEU A 2 3.24 -7.78 -8.66
N ASN A 3 2.63 -8.94 -8.51
CA ASN A 3 3.26 -10.24 -8.37
C ASN A 3 2.71 -11.24 -9.43
N TRP A 4 3.21 -12.46 -9.44
CA TRP A 4 2.78 -13.49 -10.40
C TRP A 4 1.30 -13.89 -10.27
N ASP A 5 0.72 -13.82 -9.07
CA ASP A 5 -0.71 -14.10 -8.86
C ASP A 5 -1.57 -12.97 -9.44
N ASP A 6 -1.15 -11.71 -9.31
CA ASP A 6 -1.81 -10.58 -9.96
C ASP A 6 -1.81 -10.75 -11.49
N ILE A 7 -0.70 -11.22 -12.08
CA ILE A 7 -0.62 -11.50 -13.51
C ILE A 7 -1.57 -12.62 -13.91
N LYS A 8 -1.65 -13.71 -13.14
CA LYS A 8 -2.62 -14.79 -13.39
C LYS A 8 -4.06 -14.28 -13.33
N ASP A 9 -4.37 -13.43 -12.36
CA ASP A 9 -5.69 -12.81 -12.21
C ASP A 9 -6.05 -11.86 -13.37
N PHE A 10 -5.08 -11.10 -13.87
CA PHE A 10 -5.24 -10.22 -15.03
C PHE A 10 -5.45 -10.99 -16.33
N LEU A 11 -4.75 -12.12 -16.50
CA LEU A 11 -4.92 -12.98 -17.66
C LEU A 11 -6.24 -13.77 -17.63
N ALA A 12 -6.78 -14.04 -16.43
CA ALA A 12 -8.10 -14.66 -16.26
C ALA A 12 -9.26 -13.70 -16.60
N ASP A 13 -9.05 -12.39 -16.43
CA ASP A 13 -10.01 -11.34 -16.77
C ASP A 13 -9.30 -10.12 -17.35
N THR A 14 -9.21 -10.06 -18.68
CA THR A 14 -8.46 -9.01 -19.39
C THR A 14 -9.03 -7.61 -19.18
N LYS A 15 -10.26 -7.48 -18.68
CA LYS A 15 -10.83 -6.17 -18.31
C LYS A 15 -10.15 -5.55 -17.09
N LYS A 16 -9.42 -6.36 -16.31
CA LYS A 16 -8.59 -5.89 -15.19
C LYS A 16 -7.22 -5.41 -15.64
N ILE A 17 -6.82 -5.72 -16.88
CA ILE A 17 -5.56 -5.25 -17.43
C ILE A 17 -5.69 -3.76 -17.68
N GLN A 18 -4.79 -3.01 -17.07
CA GLN A 18 -4.57 -1.61 -17.35
C GLN A 18 -3.07 -1.38 -17.28
N GLU A 19 -2.49 -0.80 -18.31
CA GLU A 19 -1.08 -0.43 -18.28
C GLU A 19 -0.81 0.55 -17.14
N LYS A 20 0.34 0.36 -16.50
CA LYS A 20 0.77 1.11 -15.32
C LYS A 20 2.29 1.28 -15.37
N ALA A 21 2.83 2.00 -14.39
CA ALA A 21 4.27 2.18 -14.22
C ALA A 21 5.06 0.87 -14.07
N ASN A 22 4.40 -0.25 -13.76
CA ASN A 22 5.00 -1.57 -13.56
C ASN A 22 4.36 -2.69 -14.41
N LEU A 23 3.53 -2.34 -15.41
CA LEU A 23 2.90 -3.29 -16.34
C LEU A 23 2.83 -2.70 -17.76
N GLU A 24 3.33 -3.44 -18.73
CA GLU A 24 3.29 -3.13 -20.17
C GLU A 24 2.68 -4.31 -20.93
N CYS A 25 1.82 -4.04 -21.91
CA CYS A 25 1.27 -5.05 -22.81
C CYS A 25 1.78 -4.83 -24.23
N LYS A 26 2.27 -5.88 -24.88
CA LYS A 26 2.71 -5.81 -26.28
C LYS A 26 2.10 -6.89 -27.14
N ALA A 27 1.68 -6.49 -28.33
CA ALA A 27 1.32 -7.42 -29.38
C ALA A 27 2.58 -8.19 -29.82
N ALA A 28 2.51 -9.51 -29.84
CA ALA A 28 3.56 -10.37 -30.35
C ALA A 28 2.91 -11.56 -31.04
N ALA A 29 3.24 -11.80 -32.31
CA ALA A 29 2.68 -12.93 -33.06
C ALA A 29 3.74 -14.02 -33.28
N ASN A 30 4.84 -13.69 -33.99
CA ASN A 30 5.81 -14.69 -34.47
C ASN A 30 7.25 -14.44 -34.02
N SER A 31 7.51 -13.30 -33.37
CA SER A 31 8.85 -12.85 -32.97
C SER A 31 8.74 -11.87 -31.80
N LEU A 32 9.85 -11.68 -31.09
CA LEU A 32 9.96 -10.64 -30.07
C LEU A 32 9.71 -9.24 -30.69
N PRO A 33 8.82 -8.41 -30.14
CA PRO A 33 8.55 -7.07 -30.67
C PRO A 33 9.81 -6.20 -30.68
N LYS A 34 10.01 -5.38 -31.72
CA LYS A 34 11.22 -4.55 -31.86
C LYS A 34 11.37 -3.53 -30.73
N ASP A 35 10.24 -3.04 -30.22
CA ASP A 35 10.13 -2.07 -29.13
C ASP A 35 10.14 -2.71 -27.74
N PHE A 36 10.11 -4.04 -27.63
CA PHE A 36 10.27 -4.77 -26.37
C PHE A 36 11.46 -4.27 -25.56
N TRP A 37 12.59 -4.06 -26.23
CA TRP A 37 13.82 -3.63 -25.57
C TRP A 37 13.75 -2.22 -25.00
N LYS A 38 12.89 -1.35 -25.53
CA LYS A 38 12.65 -0.02 -24.94
C LYS A 38 11.96 -0.17 -23.58
N SER A 39 10.94 -1.02 -23.50
CA SER A 39 10.26 -1.34 -22.24
C SER A 39 11.20 -2.07 -21.28
N PHE A 40 11.99 -3.01 -21.76
CA PHE A 40 13.00 -3.70 -20.94
C PHE A 40 13.98 -2.70 -20.31
N SER A 41 14.55 -1.79 -21.11
CA SER A 41 15.41 -0.70 -20.61
C SER A 41 14.67 0.19 -19.61
N ALA A 42 13.43 0.59 -19.92
CA ALA A 42 12.59 1.43 -19.06
C ALA A 42 12.32 0.79 -17.69
N PHE A 43 11.93 -0.48 -17.65
CA PHE A 43 11.68 -1.21 -16.40
C PHE A 43 12.97 -1.44 -15.62
N SER A 44 14.06 -1.85 -16.27
CA SER A 44 15.36 -2.05 -15.60
C SER A 44 15.91 -0.76 -15.00
N ASN A 45 15.68 0.39 -15.64
CA ASN A 45 16.09 1.71 -15.14
C ASN A 45 15.18 2.27 -14.03
N THR A 46 13.97 1.74 -13.86
CA THR A 46 13.00 2.24 -12.88
C THR A 46 12.82 1.24 -11.72
N GLN A 47 11.59 0.80 -11.43
CA GLN A 47 11.27 -0.09 -10.29
C GLN A 47 11.10 -1.56 -10.71
N GLY A 48 11.41 -1.89 -11.97
CA GLY A 48 11.03 -3.16 -12.57
C GLY A 48 9.53 -3.24 -12.88
N GLY A 49 9.08 -4.39 -13.37
CA GLY A 49 7.69 -4.61 -13.75
C GLY A 49 7.49 -5.86 -14.59
N PHE A 50 6.27 -6.02 -15.08
CA PHE A 50 5.90 -7.11 -15.99
C PHE A 50 5.68 -6.59 -17.41
N ILE A 51 6.21 -7.32 -18.39
CA ILE A 51 5.89 -7.15 -19.81
C ILE A 51 5.09 -8.39 -20.24
N LEU A 52 3.88 -8.18 -20.73
CA LEU A 52 3.01 -9.24 -21.25
C LEU A 52 3.04 -9.23 -22.77
N LEU A 53 3.44 -10.33 -23.40
CA LEU A 53 3.47 -10.51 -24.85
C LEU A 53 2.29 -11.34 -25.34
N GLY A 54 1.67 -10.89 -26.44
CA GLY A 54 0.45 -11.51 -26.98
C GLY A 54 -0.82 -10.86 -26.46
N ILE A 55 -0.74 -9.60 -26.01
CA ILE A 55 -1.89 -8.79 -25.58
C ILE A 55 -1.88 -7.49 -26.37
N THR A 56 -3.03 -7.05 -26.83
CA THR A 56 -3.18 -5.84 -27.66
C THR A 56 -4.28 -4.97 -27.12
N GLU A 57 -4.00 -3.68 -26.99
CA GLU A 57 -5.00 -2.65 -26.67
C GLU A 57 -5.86 -2.35 -27.90
N LYS A 58 -7.18 -2.42 -27.74
CA LYS A 58 -8.15 -2.04 -28.76
C LYS A 58 -8.41 -0.53 -28.71
N LYS A 59 -9.09 0.00 -29.73
CA LYS A 59 -9.37 1.43 -29.88
C LYS A 59 -10.23 2.04 -28.77
N ASP A 60 -10.96 1.21 -28.04
CA ASP A 60 -11.81 1.57 -26.90
C ASP A 60 -11.06 1.51 -25.56
N GLY A 61 -9.74 1.20 -25.58
CA GLY A 61 -8.91 1.04 -24.39
C GLY A 61 -9.03 -0.34 -23.73
N GLU A 62 -9.82 -1.27 -24.30
CA GLU A 62 -9.89 -2.64 -23.78
C GLU A 62 -8.70 -3.49 -24.26
N PHE A 63 -8.12 -4.28 -23.36
CA PHE A 63 -7.05 -5.21 -23.71
C PHE A 63 -7.60 -6.57 -24.15
N CYS A 64 -7.02 -7.11 -25.21
CA CYS A 64 -7.41 -8.39 -25.80
C CYS A 64 -6.21 -9.31 -25.98
N ILE A 65 -6.36 -10.58 -25.59
CA ILE A 65 -5.35 -11.61 -25.81
C ILE A 65 -5.34 -11.99 -27.30
N THR A 66 -4.28 -11.56 -27.99
CA THR A 66 -4.02 -11.91 -29.39
C THR A 66 -3.26 -13.23 -29.50
N GLY A 67 -2.43 -13.54 -28.50
CA GLY A 67 -1.63 -14.75 -28.40
C GLY A 67 -0.35 -14.71 -29.22
N VAL A 68 0.62 -15.56 -28.84
CA VAL A 68 1.84 -15.83 -29.59
C VAL A 68 1.74 -17.19 -30.29
N SER A 69 2.29 -17.30 -31.49
CA SER A 69 2.26 -18.54 -32.30
C SER A 69 3.24 -19.61 -31.79
N ASP A 70 4.43 -19.19 -31.36
CA ASP A 70 5.48 -20.06 -30.84
C ASP A 70 6.16 -19.38 -29.65
N ALA A 71 5.65 -19.67 -28.45
CA ALA A 71 6.16 -19.08 -27.22
C ALA A 71 7.63 -19.45 -26.98
N ARG A 72 8.00 -20.71 -27.24
CA ARG A 72 9.38 -21.20 -27.03
C ARG A 72 10.36 -20.44 -27.91
N LYS A 73 10.05 -20.28 -29.20
CA LYS A 73 10.90 -19.51 -30.11
C LYS A 73 11.09 -18.06 -29.68
N ILE A 74 10.04 -17.38 -29.21
CA ILE A 74 10.13 -15.99 -28.74
C ILE A 74 10.97 -15.91 -27.46
N VAL A 75 10.82 -16.87 -26.55
CA VAL A 75 11.63 -16.95 -25.33
C VAL A 75 13.10 -17.24 -25.65
N ASP A 76 13.39 -18.16 -26.57
CA ASP A 76 14.75 -18.43 -27.04
C ASP A 76 15.39 -17.18 -27.68
N ASP A 77 14.63 -16.44 -28.50
CA ASP A 77 15.05 -15.18 -29.11
C ASP A 77 15.34 -14.10 -28.05
N LEU A 78 14.49 -14.00 -27.02
CA LEU A 78 14.70 -13.10 -25.87
C LEU A 78 16.04 -13.40 -25.17
N TYR A 79 16.29 -14.64 -24.77
CA TYR A 79 17.54 -15.00 -24.07
C TYR A 79 18.77 -14.84 -24.98
N SER A 80 18.65 -15.17 -26.26
CA SER A 80 19.74 -15.03 -27.24
C SER A 80 20.11 -13.57 -27.48
N GLN A 81 19.12 -12.69 -27.71
CA GLN A 81 19.33 -11.25 -27.86
C GLN A 81 19.85 -10.60 -26.57
N ALA A 82 19.38 -11.04 -25.40
CA ALA A 82 19.86 -10.56 -24.10
C ALA A 82 21.35 -10.88 -23.89
N ARG A 83 21.74 -12.16 -24.08
CA ARG A 83 23.12 -12.62 -23.86
C ARG A 83 24.11 -12.14 -24.91
N GLY A 84 23.64 -11.77 -26.10
CA GLY A 84 24.50 -11.31 -27.19
C GLY A 84 25.31 -10.04 -26.88
N GLY A 85 24.97 -9.30 -25.80
CA GLY A 85 25.71 -8.13 -25.32
C GLY A 85 25.62 -6.88 -26.21
N GLN A 86 25.13 -7.03 -27.45
CA GLN A 86 24.90 -5.92 -28.37
C GLN A 86 23.56 -5.24 -28.11
N LYS A 87 22.51 -6.01 -27.78
CA LYS A 87 21.14 -5.48 -27.79
C LYS A 87 20.81 -4.63 -26.57
N VAL A 88 21.22 -5.09 -25.39
CA VAL A 88 21.01 -4.45 -24.09
C VAL A 88 22.31 -4.51 -23.30
N SER A 89 22.62 -3.45 -22.54
CA SER A 89 23.89 -3.34 -21.81
C SER A 89 24.03 -4.30 -20.63
N CYS A 90 22.92 -4.70 -20.01
CA CYS A 90 22.88 -5.75 -18.99
C CYS A 90 21.51 -6.44 -18.97
N HIS A 91 21.45 -7.66 -18.43
CA HIS A 91 20.21 -8.38 -18.20
C HIS A 91 20.27 -9.20 -16.90
N TYR A 92 19.17 -9.22 -16.15
CA TYR A 92 18.97 -10.04 -14.94
C TYR A 92 17.93 -11.15 -15.17
N LEU A 93 17.77 -11.59 -16.42
CA LEU A 93 16.86 -12.66 -16.79
C LEU A 93 17.40 -14.03 -16.32
N ASN A 94 16.58 -14.76 -15.58
CA ASN A 94 16.76 -16.18 -15.24
C ASN A 94 15.47 -16.95 -15.57
N ASP A 95 15.45 -18.27 -15.34
CA ASP A 95 14.30 -19.12 -15.72
C ASP A 95 13.01 -18.74 -14.96
N ASP A 96 13.12 -18.17 -13.75
CA ASP A 96 11.97 -17.71 -12.95
C ASP A 96 11.41 -16.36 -13.41
N CYS A 97 12.10 -15.66 -14.32
CA CYS A 97 11.65 -14.37 -14.85
C CYS A 97 10.60 -14.53 -15.94
N VAL A 98 10.46 -15.70 -16.56
CA VAL A 98 9.61 -15.87 -17.74
C VAL A 98 8.63 -17.01 -17.48
N LEU A 99 7.34 -16.69 -17.48
CA LEU A 99 6.29 -17.68 -17.49
C LEU A 99 5.60 -17.71 -18.85
N TYR A 100 5.55 -18.90 -19.44
CA TYR A 100 4.71 -19.19 -20.59
C TYR A 100 4.14 -20.59 -20.37
N GLU A 101 2.83 -20.69 -20.17
CA GLU A 101 2.17 -21.99 -20.05
C GLU A 101 1.37 -22.27 -21.33
N ASN A 102 1.56 -23.47 -21.87
CA ASN A 102 0.66 -24.02 -22.86
C ASN A 102 -0.61 -24.45 -22.12
N ASP A 103 -1.77 -24.11 -22.67
CA ASP A 103 -3.08 -24.64 -22.28
C ASP A 103 -3.73 -24.11 -20.97
N ILE A 104 -3.19 -23.07 -20.32
CA ILE A 104 -3.95 -22.36 -19.27
C ILE A 104 -4.93 -21.32 -19.86
N PHE A 105 -4.67 -20.78 -21.06
CA PHE A 105 -5.35 -19.57 -21.56
C PHE A 105 -5.95 -19.78 -22.96
N ALA A 106 -7.25 -20.08 -23.05
CA ALA A 106 -8.13 -19.93 -24.23
C ALA A 106 -7.48 -20.13 -25.63
N GLU A 107 -6.85 -21.29 -25.87
CA GLU A 107 -6.21 -21.68 -27.15
C GLU A 107 -5.07 -20.76 -27.65
N LYS A 108 -4.59 -19.81 -26.83
CA LYS A 108 -3.62 -18.79 -27.23
C LYS A 108 -2.55 -18.59 -26.15
N SER A 109 -1.31 -18.87 -26.49
CA SER A 109 -0.17 -18.68 -25.58
C SER A 109 0.09 -17.19 -25.31
N VAL A 110 0.39 -16.84 -24.06
CA VAL A 110 0.86 -15.50 -23.65
C VAL A 110 2.18 -15.69 -22.92
N ILE A 111 3.11 -14.74 -23.08
CA ILE A 111 4.40 -14.78 -22.38
C ILE A 111 4.40 -13.63 -21.37
N ALA A 112 4.58 -13.95 -20.10
CA ALA A 112 4.75 -12.97 -19.04
C ALA A 112 6.23 -12.91 -18.64
N ILE A 113 6.83 -11.72 -18.74
CA ILE A 113 8.25 -11.49 -18.47
C ILE A 113 8.36 -10.50 -17.31
N TYR A 114 8.94 -10.95 -16.21
CA TYR A 114 9.32 -10.11 -15.09
C TYR A 114 10.69 -9.47 -15.35
N VAL A 115 10.72 -8.14 -15.40
CA VAL A 115 11.94 -7.35 -15.55
C VAL A 115 12.28 -6.73 -14.19
N GLN A 116 13.43 -7.11 -13.64
CA GLN A 116 13.94 -6.55 -12.39
C GLN A 116 14.57 -5.18 -12.61
N LYS A 117 14.52 -4.32 -11.57
CA LYS A 117 15.39 -3.15 -11.48
C LYS A 117 16.84 -3.62 -11.56
N ALA A 118 17.64 -2.99 -12.41
CA ALA A 118 19.05 -3.30 -12.52
C ALA A 118 19.83 -2.89 -11.28
N GLU A 119 20.99 -3.51 -11.05
CA GLU A 119 21.88 -3.04 -9.99
C GLU A 119 22.37 -1.60 -10.28
N ASN A 120 22.58 -0.82 -9.23
CA ASN A 120 22.95 0.60 -9.35
C ASN A 120 24.19 0.82 -10.24
N ASN A 121 25.16 -0.09 -10.23
CA ASN A 121 26.38 0.00 -11.07
C ASN A 121 26.12 -0.24 -12.58
N SER A 122 24.96 -0.82 -12.91
CA SER A 122 24.58 -1.23 -14.26
C SER A 122 23.50 -0.31 -14.84
N ILE A 123 23.02 0.65 -14.04
CA ILE A 123 22.14 1.72 -14.48
C ILE A 123 22.99 2.89 -15.03
N PRO A 124 22.65 3.47 -16.19
CA PRO A 124 21.50 3.14 -17.03
C PRO A 124 21.70 1.85 -17.84
N VAL A 125 20.64 1.06 -17.91
CA VAL A 125 20.47 -0.01 -18.90
C VAL A 125 20.12 0.65 -20.23
N TYR A 126 21.00 0.49 -21.22
CA TYR A 126 20.90 1.14 -22.53
C TYR A 126 20.91 0.12 -23.66
N LEU A 127 20.50 0.55 -24.85
CA LEU A 127 20.30 -0.31 -26.01
C LEU A 127 21.35 -0.10 -27.09
N ASN A 128 21.69 -1.17 -27.81
CA ASN A 128 22.54 -1.16 -29.01
C ASN A 128 23.93 -0.52 -28.79
N GLY A 129 24.52 -0.67 -27.59
CA GLY A 129 25.86 -0.15 -27.29
C GLY A 129 25.95 1.37 -27.09
N ASP A 130 24.83 2.10 -27.12
CA ASP A 130 24.80 3.56 -26.99
C ASP A 130 24.07 3.97 -25.71
N ILE A 131 24.81 4.53 -24.76
CA ILE A 131 24.31 4.96 -23.44
C ILE A 131 23.19 6.01 -23.54
N THR A 132 23.13 6.77 -24.64
CA THR A 132 22.04 7.73 -24.86
C THR A 132 20.73 7.04 -25.19
N ASN A 133 20.75 5.78 -25.64
CA ASN A 133 19.57 4.94 -25.88
C ASN A 133 19.11 4.22 -24.61
N ALA A 134 19.05 4.94 -23.50
CA ALA A 134 18.43 4.50 -22.25
C ALA A 134 17.02 5.07 -22.11
N TYR A 135 16.10 4.25 -21.60
CA TYR A 135 14.69 4.60 -21.43
C TYR A 135 14.30 4.54 -19.95
N VAL A 136 13.27 5.29 -19.57
CA VAL A 136 12.62 5.25 -18.26
C VAL A 136 11.11 5.15 -18.45
N ARG A 137 10.45 4.50 -17.50
CA ARG A 137 9.00 4.37 -17.48
C ARG A 137 8.40 5.59 -16.79
N LEU A 138 7.56 6.36 -17.50
CA LEU A 138 6.79 7.46 -16.93
C LEU A 138 5.31 7.19 -17.20
N ASN A 139 4.51 7.06 -16.13
CA ASN A 139 3.12 6.60 -16.22
C ASN A 139 3.01 5.26 -16.98
N THR A 140 2.49 5.25 -18.21
CA THR A 140 2.37 4.07 -19.08
C THR A 140 3.33 4.12 -20.28
N GLY A 141 4.17 5.14 -20.40
CA GLY A 141 5.04 5.34 -21.56
C GLY A 141 6.50 4.97 -21.30
N ASP A 142 7.17 4.49 -22.34
CA ASP A 142 8.63 4.32 -22.38
C ASP A 142 9.28 5.56 -22.99
N HIS A 143 9.92 6.37 -22.15
CA HIS A 143 10.51 7.64 -22.56
C HIS A 143 12.02 7.52 -22.61
N LYS A 144 12.62 7.96 -23.72
CA LYS A 144 14.08 8.05 -23.84
C LYS A 144 14.58 9.16 -22.90
N LEU A 145 15.62 8.88 -22.13
CA LEU A 145 16.25 9.88 -21.27
C LEU A 145 16.81 11.03 -22.11
N SER A 146 16.47 12.27 -21.74
CA SER A 146 17.13 13.46 -22.27
C SER A 146 18.60 13.51 -21.81
N PRO A 147 19.46 14.28 -22.50
CA PRO A 147 20.88 14.40 -22.10
C PRO A 147 21.07 14.85 -20.64
N ALA A 148 20.18 15.69 -20.14
CA ALA A 148 20.26 16.20 -18.79
C ALA A 148 19.71 15.20 -17.75
N GLU A 149 18.62 14.49 -18.05
CA GLU A 149 18.16 13.38 -17.20
C GLU A 149 19.20 12.25 -17.16
N LEU A 150 19.84 11.92 -18.29
CA LEU A 150 20.90 10.91 -18.35
C LEU A 150 22.10 11.29 -17.47
N LYS A 151 22.51 12.56 -17.52
CA LYS A 151 23.57 13.09 -16.64
C LYS A 151 23.20 12.90 -15.17
N ASN A 152 21.96 13.22 -14.80
CA ASN A 152 21.46 13.07 -13.43
C ASN A 152 21.31 11.60 -13.01
N PHE A 153 20.84 10.74 -13.92
CA PHE A 153 20.79 9.29 -13.72
C PHE A 153 22.19 8.75 -13.38
N LEU A 154 23.19 9.11 -14.18
CA LEU A 154 24.56 8.70 -13.95
C LEU A 154 25.09 9.23 -12.60
N SER A 155 24.83 10.49 -12.25
CA SER A 155 25.30 11.02 -10.95
C SER A 155 24.65 10.32 -9.76
N SER A 156 23.34 10.04 -9.82
CA SER A 156 22.60 9.45 -8.71
C SER A 156 22.95 7.98 -8.44
N TYR A 157 23.49 7.26 -9.44
CA TYR A 157 23.81 5.83 -9.35
C TYR A 157 25.32 5.50 -9.28
N THR A 158 26.21 6.32 -9.85
CA THR A 158 27.66 5.98 -9.94
C THR A 158 28.48 6.29 -8.69
N LYS A 159 27.93 7.04 -7.73
CA LYS A 159 28.72 7.71 -6.70
C LYS A 159 28.09 7.60 -5.31
N ILE A 160 28.11 6.40 -4.74
CA ILE A 160 27.73 6.19 -3.32
C ILE A 160 28.84 6.76 -2.42
N ASN A 161 28.46 7.34 -1.27
CA ASN A 161 29.35 7.93 -0.27
C ASN A 161 30.26 9.07 -0.78
N GLN A 162 29.73 9.93 -1.67
CA GLN A 162 30.42 11.19 -2.01
C GLN A 162 30.53 12.14 -0.83
N ASP A 163 29.63 12.00 0.15
CA ASP A 163 29.69 12.73 1.41
C ASP A 163 31.04 12.52 2.13
N ASN A 164 31.71 11.39 1.93
CA ASN A 164 33.03 11.13 2.48
C ASN A 164 34.20 11.72 1.67
N LYS A 165 33.97 12.41 0.54
CA LYS A 165 35.06 12.98 -0.26
C LYS A 165 35.66 14.20 0.46
N VAL A 166 37.00 14.26 0.53
CA VAL A 166 37.74 15.39 1.10
C VAL A 166 37.66 16.60 0.16
N ILE A 167 37.39 17.76 0.75
CA ILE A 167 37.41 19.07 0.11
C ILE A 167 38.76 19.72 0.45
N PRO A 168 39.74 19.73 -0.47
CA PRO A 168 41.07 20.23 -0.18
C PRO A 168 41.07 21.70 0.26
N ASN A 169 42.05 22.07 1.09
CA ASN A 169 42.27 23.45 1.55
C ASN A 169 41.12 24.01 2.42
N THR A 170 40.30 23.14 3.00
CA THR A 170 39.33 23.52 4.04
C THR A 170 39.86 23.13 5.41
N SER A 171 39.37 23.82 6.44
CA SER A 171 39.74 23.66 7.84
C SER A 171 38.51 23.80 8.73
N ILE A 172 38.73 23.87 10.04
CA ILE A 172 37.66 24.13 10.99
C ILE A 172 37.06 25.53 10.85
N SER A 173 37.75 26.47 10.18
CA SER A 173 37.24 27.83 9.93
C SER A 173 35.95 27.88 9.11
N GLU A 174 35.68 26.86 8.30
CA GLU A 174 34.46 26.73 7.48
C GLU A 174 33.32 26.03 8.24
N ILE A 175 33.55 25.59 9.48
CA ILE A 175 32.53 25.02 10.36
C ILE A 175 31.88 26.10 11.22
N HIS A 176 30.57 26.01 11.36
CA HIS A 176 29.80 26.73 12.35
C HIS A 176 29.92 26.05 13.72
N LEU A 177 30.83 26.55 14.55
CA LEU A 177 31.12 25.97 15.86
C LEU A 177 29.88 25.87 16.78
N PRO A 178 28.96 26.85 16.84
CA PRO A 178 27.75 26.70 17.64
C PRO A 178 26.89 25.49 17.26
N THR A 179 26.82 25.14 15.98
CA THR A 179 26.13 23.91 15.53
C THR A 179 26.87 22.66 16.03
N LEU A 180 28.20 22.64 15.95
CA LEU A 180 29.02 21.53 16.44
C LEU A 180 28.89 21.35 17.97
N ASP A 181 28.78 22.44 18.72
CA ASP A 181 28.55 22.42 20.17
C ASP A 181 27.18 21.83 20.52
N LYS A 182 26.12 22.20 19.79
CA LYS A 182 24.81 21.57 19.92
C LYS A 182 24.89 20.06 19.65
N TYR A 183 25.69 19.64 18.67
CA TYR A 183 25.92 18.21 18.39
C TYR A 183 26.64 17.51 19.55
N ARG A 184 27.62 18.15 20.21
CA ARG A 184 28.24 17.62 21.45
C ARG A 184 27.24 17.46 22.58
N GLN A 185 26.28 18.39 22.72
CA GLN A 185 25.20 18.26 23.71
C GLN A 185 24.34 17.02 23.44
N TYR A 186 24.02 16.75 22.17
CA TYR A 186 23.31 15.53 21.77
C TYR A 186 24.11 14.25 22.08
N ILE A 187 25.43 14.24 21.82
CA ILE A 187 26.29 13.13 22.26
C ILE A 187 26.18 12.93 23.78
N LYS A 188 26.26 14.01 24.56
CA LYS A 188 26.20 13.98 26.03
C LYS A 188 24.87 13.45 26.54
N ASN A 189 23.76 13.87 25.93
CA ASN A 189 22.42 13.43 26.31
C ASN A 189 22.18 11.96 25.98
N TYR A 190 22.71 11.49 24.84
CA TYR A 190 22.60 10.08 24.43
C TYR A 190 23.55 9.16 25.21
N ASN A 191 24.80 9.57 25.37
CA ASN A 191 25.83 8.83 26.11
C ASN A 191 26.80 9.80 26.80
N SER A 192 26.50 10.11 28.07
CA SER A 192 27.27 11.04 28.90
C SER A 192 28.71 10.58 29.19
N THR A 193 29.02 9.30 29.01
CA THR A 193 30.36 8.72 29.20
C THR A 193 31.14 8.54 27.89
N SER A 194 30.62 9.07 26.78
CA SER A 194 31.23 8.95 25.46
C SER A 194 32.63 9.58 25.43
N PRO A 195 33.68 8.84 24.99
CA PRO A 195 35.02 9.39 24.82
C PRO A 195 35.10 10.57 23.85
N LEU A 196 34.09 10.74 22.97
CA LEU A 196 34.02 11.85 22.03
C LEU A 196 33.93 13.22 22.72
N LEU A 197 33.39 13.26 23.94
CA LEU A 197 33.19 14.50 24.69
C LEU A 197 34.51 15.11 25.16
N ALA A 198 35.57 14.31 25.29
CA ALA A 198 36.90 14.76 25.72
C ALA A 198 37.77 15.30 24.56
N LEU A 199 37.33 15.14 23.31
CA LEU A 199 38.09 15.57 22.13
C LEU A 199 37.91 17.06 21.87
N ASP A 200 38.97 17.73 21.43
CA ASP A 200 38.87 19.06 20.80
C ASP A 200 38.04 18.98 19.49
N ASP A 201 37.65 20.12 18.95
CA ASP A 201 36.71 20.18 17.81
C ASP A 201 37.24 19.52 16.55
N LEU A 202 38.52 19.73 16.22
CA LEU A 202 39.12 19.11 15.05
C LEU A 202 39.25 17.58 15.24
N SER A 203 39.63 17.15 16.45
CA SER A 203 39.69 15.72 16.79
C SER A 203 38.31 15.07 16.77
N LEU A 204 37.26 15.76 17.23
CA LEU A 204 35.88 15.30 17.14
C LEU A 204 35.47 15.15 15.67
N LEU A 205 35.67 16.18 14.84
CA LEU A 205 35.38 16.15 13.41
C LEU A 205 36.09 14.99 12.71
N LYS A 206 37.37 14.73 13.03
CA LYS A 206 38.09 13.55 12.53
C LYS A 206 37.43 12.25 12.94
N LYS A 207 37.01 12.13 14.21
CA LYS A 207 36.42 10.89 14.75
C LYS A 207 35.03 10.57 14.20
N ILE A 208 34.30 11.60 13.79
CA ILE A 208 32.98 11.46 13.13
C ILE A 208 33.06 11.55 11.60
N ASN A 209 34.27 11.53 11.02
CA ASN A 209 34.52 11.62 9.57
C ASN A 209 34.03 12.92 8.90
N GLY A 210 33.92 14.01 9.68
CA GLY A 210 33.70 15.37 9.17
C GLY A 210 34.98 16.05 8.64
N TYR A 211 36.16 15.58 9.06
CA TYR A 211 37.47 16.05 8.59
C TYR A 211 38.42 14.86 8.40
N GLN A 212 39.18 14.80 7.31
CA GLN A 212 40.10 13.68 7.06
C GLN A 212 41.24 14.05 6.11
N ILE A 213 42.18 13.10 6.00
CA ILE A 213 43.27 13.12 5.02
C ILE A 213 42.89 12.13 3.93
N ASP A 214 42.83 12.59 2.69
CA ASP A 214 42.73 11.70 1.54
C ASP A 214 44.07 11.00 1.35
N LEU A 215 44.12 9.71 1.67
CA LEU A 215 45.33 8.90 1.61
C LEU A 215 45.91 8.79 0.19
N LYS A 216 45.10 9.00 -0.86
CA LYS A 216 45.59 8.94 -2.25
C LYS A 216 46.34 10.20 -2.64
N THR A 217 45.84 11.36 -2.20
CA THR A 217 46.38 12.67 -2.59
C THR A 217 47.26 13.31 -1.52
N GLY A 218 47.22 12.78 -0.29
CA GLY A 218 47.85 13.36 0.89
C GLY A 218 47.18 14.65 1.40
N LYS A 219 46.13 15.13 0.74
CA LYS A 219 45.47 16.39 1.09
C LYS A 219 44.50 16.20 2.23
N SER A 220 44.52 17.13 3.18
CA SER A 220 43.57 17.17 4.29
C SER A 220 42.49 18.23 4.08
N GLY A 221 41.34 18.00 4.70
CA GLY A 221 40.22 18.94 4.67
C GLY A 221 38.94 18.37 5.28
N LEU A 222 37.91 19.20 5.30
CA LEU A 222 36.55 18.77 5.58
C LEU A 222 36.09 17.74 4.54
N THR A 223 35.21 16.86 4.97
CA THR A 223 34.42 16.06 4.03
C THR A 223 33.17 16.83 3.62
N TYR A 224 32.55 16.44 2.51
CA TYR A 224 31.20 16.95 2.19
C TYR A 224 30.21 16.69 3.32
N ALA A 225 30.30 15.57 4.03
CA ALA A 225 29.47 15.27 5.20
C ALA A 225 29.72 16.27 6.34
N GLY A 226 30.99 16.56 6.67
CA GLY A 226 31.33 17.54 7.69
C GLY A 226 30.84 18.95 7.34
N LEU A 227 31.01 19.34 6.08
CA LEU A 227 30.53 20.63 5.58
C LEU A 227 28.99 20.70 5.55
N LEU A 228 28.29 19.68 5.05
CA LEU A 228 26.83 19.67 5.03
C LEU A 228 26.24 19.65 6.44
N MET A 229 26.84 18.90 7.37
CA MET A 229 26.32 18.72 8.73
C MET A 229 26.53 19.97 9.59
N PHE A 230 27.68 20.65 9.48
CA PHE A 230 28.07 21.72 10.41
C PHE A 230 28.66 22.96 9.72
N GLY A 231 28.76 22.99 8.41
CA GLY A 231 29.42 24.07 7.67
C GLY A 231 28.63 25.37 7.65
N LYS A 232 29.29 26.42 7.14
CA LYS A 232 28.69 27.71 6.84
C LYS A 232 27.97 27.71 5.50
N LEU A 233 26.85 28.45 5.39
CA LEU A 233 25.97 28.39 4.23
C LEU A 233 26.66 28.86 2.95
N ASP A 234 27.46 29.92 3.04
CA ASP A 234 28.20 30.50 1.92
C ASP A 234 29.20 29.49 1.33
N ILE A 235 29.91 28.76 2.19
CA ILE A 235 30.83 27.70 1.76
C ILE A 235 30.06 26.52 1.16
N ILE A 236 28.97 26.09 1.77
CA ILE A 236 28.10 25.03 1.22
C ILE A 236 27.66 25.41 -0.20
N ARG A 237 27.13 26.63 -0.40
CA ARG A 237 26.63 27.10 -1.70
C ARG A 237 27.72 27.36 -2.73
N SER A 238 28.95 27.69 -2.30
CA SER A 238 30.09 27.80 -3.22
C SER A 238 30.43 26.48 -3.92
N LEU A 239 30.14 25.35 -3.25
CA LEU A 239 30.41 24.00 -3.76
C LEU A 239 29.15 23.30 -4.29
N LEU A 240 27.99 23.63 -3.73
CA LEU A 240 26.68 23.09 -4.04
C LEU A 240 25.70 24.24 -4.31
N PRO A 241 25.75 24.89 -5.50
CA PRO A 241 24.99 26.12 -5.76
C PRO A 241 23.47 25.97 -5.67
N HIS A 242 22.97 24.75 -5.83
CA HIS A 242 21.54 24.41 -5.77
C HIS A 242 21.11 23.89 -4.39
N TYR A 243 21.98 23.96 -3.38
CA TYR A 243 21.66 23.56 -2.02
C TYR A 243 20.54 24.43 -1.45
N LEU A 244 19.41 23.79 -1.20
CA LEU A 244 18.23 24.39 -0.59
C LEU A 244 17.56 23.35 0.32
N LEU A 245 17.20 23.79 1.52
CA LEU A 245 16.38 23.05 2.46
C LEU A 245 15.07 23.82 2.65
N GLU A 246 13.94 23.12 2.59
CA GLU A 246 12.64 23.74 2.80
C GLU A 246 11.76 22.90 3.73
N TYR A 247 11.19 23.53 4.74
CA TYR A 247 10.01 23.05 5.47
C TYR A 247 8.89 24.04 5.23
N LYS A 248 7.69 23.52 4.95
CA LYS A 248 6.48 24.35 4.82
C LYS A 248 5.28 23.65 5.42
N SER A 249 4.50 24.40 6.19
CA SER A 249 3.20 23.96 6.70
C SER A 249 2.09 24.85 6.17
N LYS A 250 0.98 24.21 5.78
CA LYS A 250 -0.31 24.84 5.51
C LYS A 250 -1.33 24.21 6.43
N GLU A 251 -1.86 24.98 7.39
CA GLU A 251 -3.00 24.53 8.18
C GLU A 251 -4.33 24.88 7.49
N THR A 252 -4.35 25.94 6.66
CA THR A 252 -5.51 26.36 5.85
C THR A 252 -5.18 26.46 4.35
N ASP A 253 -6.19 26.40 3.48
CA ASP A 253 -6.01 26.28 2.02
C ASP A 253 -5.51 27.57 1.33
N HIS A 254 -5.45 28.70 2.06
CA HIS A 254 -5.24 30.02 1.46
C HIS A 254 -3.88 30.69 1.73
N ARG A 255 -3.06 30.22 2.69
CA ARG A 255 -1.70 30.77 2.92
C ARG A 255 -0.75 29.77 3.59
N TYR A 256 0.55 29.87 3.33
CA TYR A 256 1.55 29.15 4.13
C TYR A 256 1.68 29.82 5.49
N ASP A 257 1.40 29.08 6.55
CA ASP A 257 1.36 29.61 7.93
C ASP A 257 2.75 29.56 8.59
N ASP A 258 3.60 28.62 8.17
CA ASP A 258 4.96 28.46 8.68
C ASP A 258 5.89 27.94 7.57
N ARG A 259 7.02 28.63 7.37
CA ARG A 259 8.04 28.26 6.38
C ARG A 259 9.41 28.41 7.03
N ILE A 260 10.27 27.42 6.80
CA ILE A 260 11.67 27.43 7.19
C ILE A 260 12.50 27.08 5.98
N THR A 261 13.44 27.94 5.62
CA THR A 261 14.44 27.69 4.59
C THR A 261 15.84 27.75 5.17
N CYS A 262 16.84 27.22 4.44
CA CYS A 262 18.23 27.32 4.88
C CYS A 262 18.71 28.78 5.06
N ASP A 263 18.10 29.74 4.34
CA ASP A 263 18.42 31.18 4.46
C ASP A 263 17.84 31.84 5.72
N GLU A 264 16.84 31.22 6.36
CA GLU A 264 16.22 31.71 7.61
C GLU A 264 16.89 31.11 8.86
N LEU A 265 17.85 30.20 8.66
CA LEU A 265 18.70 29.65 9.71
C LEU A 265 20.00 30.46 9.80
N GLU A 266 20.78 30.26 10.87
CA GLU A 266 22.03 30.99 11.08
C GLU A 266 23.06 30.64 9.98
N GLU A 267 23.27 29.34 9.74
CA GLU A 267 24.18 28.85 8.70
C GLU A 267 23.56 27.78 7.79
N GLY A 268 22.27 27.48 7.96
CA GLY A 268 21.52 26.67 6.98
C GLY A 268 22.03 25.24 6.77
N ASN A 269 22.90 24.74 7.65
CA ASN A 269 23.42 23.38 7.58
C ASN A 269 22.37 22.34 8.02
N LEU A 270 22.63 21.07 7.70
CA LEU A 270 21.67 19.99 7.92
C LEU A 270 21.30 19.80 9.39
N PHE A 271 22.25 20.01 10.31
CA PHE A 271 21.96 19.81 11.73
C PHE A 271 21.12 20.97 12.30
N GLU A 272 21.34 22.21 11.88
CA GLU A 272 20.44 23.32 12.24
C GLU A 272 19.02 23.12 11.71
N PHE A 273 18.90 22.68 10.46
CA PHE A 273 17.60 22.36 9.89
C PHE A 273 16.91 21.23 10.67
N TYR A 274 17.67 20.19 11.03
CA TYR A 274 17.15 19.12 11.89
C TYR A 274 16.65 19.67 13.23
N LEU A 275 17.47 20.45 13.94
CA LEU A 275 17.13 21.02 15.24
C LEU A 275 15.90 21.93 15.20
N LYS A 276 15.65 22.60 14.08
CA LYS A 276 14.50 23.49 13.90
C LYS A 276 13.22 22.73 13.54
N VAL A 277 13.31 21.72 12.69
CA VAL A 277 12.14 21.00 12.13
C VAL A 277 11.73 19.81 12.97
N ALA A 278 12.68 19.06 13.56
CA ALA A 278 12.36 17.85 14.32
C ALA A 278 11.41 18.08 15.50
N PRO A 279 11.50 19.18 16.29
CA PRO A 279 10.52 19.47 17.32
C PRO A 279 9.10 19.65 16.77
N LYS A 280 8.95 20.33 15.61
CA LYS A 280 7.64 20.51 14.96
C LYS A 280 7.02 19.19 14.53
N LEU A 281 7.84 18.28 13.98
CA LEU A 281 7.38 16.93 13.62
C LEU A 281 7.02 16.12 14.87
N SER A 282 7.82 16.20 15.93
CA SER A 282 7.52 15.55 17.22
C SER A 282 6.21 16.07 17.81
N ASP A 283 5.99 17.38 17.79
CA ASP A 283 4.77 18.00 18.30
C ASP A 283 3.56 17.56 17.47
N LEU A 284 3.70 17.47 16.15
CA LEU A 284 2.66 16.93 15.27
C LEU A 284 2.26 15.50 15.65
N ALA A 285 3.24 14.63 15.93
CA ALA A 285 3.03 13.26 16.38
C ALA A 285 2.46 13.13 17.81
N LYS A 286 2.75 14.11 18.68
CA LYS A 286 2.23 14.17 20.06
C LYS A 286 0.85 14.81 20.15
N ASN A 287 0.41 15.52 19.11
CA ASN A 287 -0.87 16.22 19.04
C ASN A 287 -1.97 15.40 18.34
N LYS A 288 -3.18 15.97 18.29
CA LYS A 288 -4.48 15.41 17.83
C LYS A 288 -4.52 14.76 16.44
N HIS A 289 -3.43 14.76 15.68
CA HIS A 289 -3.42 14.25 14.32
C HIS A 289 -3.31 12.72 14.30
N PHE A 290 -2.45 12.13 15.14
CA PHE A 290 -2.22 10.69 15.16
C PHE A 290 -2.79 9.97 16.39
N ALA A 291 -3.47 10.70 17.28
CA ALA A 291 -3.93 10.16 18.55
C ALA A 291 -5.24 9.38 18.39
N LEU A 292 -5.19 8.09 18.75
CA LEU A 292 -6.35 7.22 18.95
C LEU A 292 -6.92 7.29 20.38
N ASP A 293 -6.18 7.90 21.30
CA ASP A 293 -6.62 8.11 22.68
C ASP A 293 -6.13 9.49 23.16
N GLN A 294 -7.00 10.26 23.83
CA GLN A 294 -6.66 11.61 24.30
C GLN A 294 -5.72 11.58 25.53
N LEU A 295 -5.37 10.40 26.05
CA LEU A 295 -4.78 10.22 27.38
C LEU A 295 -3.31 9.82 27.41
N THR A 296 -2.68 9.47 26.29
CA THR A 296 -1.25 9.05 26.27
C THR A 296 -0.35 10.09 25.61
N ARG A 297 -0.12 11.18 26.33
CA ARG A 297 1.04 12.07 26.08
C ARG A 297 2.30 11.42 26.67
N SER A 298 2.88 10.44 25.97
CA SER A 298 4.26 10.02 26.23
C SER A 298 5.23 10.93 25.47
N GLU A 299 6.44 11.12 26.02
CA GLU A 299 7.48 11.93 25.37
C GLU A 299 8.02 11.30 24.06
N ASP A 300 7.85 9.98 23.88
CA ASP A 300 8.12 9.25 22.65
C ASP A 300 7.01 8.20 22.42
N ASN A 301 6.48 8.12 21.20
CA ASN A 301 5.51 7.11 20.76
C ASN A 301 5.95 6.51 19.40
N LEU A 302 5.24 5.49 18.90
CA LEU A 302 5.62 4.83 17.64
C LEU A 302 5.65 5.79 16.44
N ILE A 303 4.81 6.83 16.47
CA ILE A 303 4.73 7.84 15.41
C ILE A 303 5.85 8.87 15.52
N THR A 304 6.23 9.34 16.72
CA THR A 304 7.42 10.20 16.87
C THR A 304 8.66 9.47 16.35
N GLY A 305 8.79 8.18 16.63
CA GLY A 305 9.82 7.31 16.08
C GLY A 305 9.78 7.23 14.55
N ALA A 306 8.60 7.04 13.95
CA ALA A 306 8.43 6.96 12.51
C ALA A 306 8.73 8.30 11.80
N LEU A 307 8.30 9.43 12.36
CA LEU A 307 8.58 10.75 11.80
C LEU A 307 10.07 11.11 11.90
N ARG A 308 10.71 10.79 13.03
CA ARG A 308 12.16 10.95 13.19
C ARG A 308 12.92 10.14 12.14
N GLU A 309 12.54 8.87 11.98
CA GLU A 309 13.15 7.98 10.99
C GLU A 309 12.93 8.47 9.55
N ALA A 310 11.72 8.93 9.20
CA ALA A 310 11.42 9.50 7.89
C ALA A 310 12.29 10.74 7.61
N PHE A 311 12.43 11.62 8.61
CA PHE A 311 13.19 12.84 8.46
C PHE A 311 14.70 12.58 8.33
N ILE A 312 15.26 11.69 9.16
CA ILE A 312 16.67 11.29 9.05
C ILE A 312 16.94 10.58 7.72
N ASN A 313 16.03 9.72 7.25
CA ASN A 313 16.18 9.06 5.96
C ASN A 313 16.17 10.08 4.81
N MET A 314 15.30 11.09 4.86
CA MET A 314 15.29 12.17 3.88
C MET A 314 16.65 12.90 3.83
N LEU A 315 17.23 13.26 4.98
CA LEU A 315 18.54 13.93 5.03
C LEU A 315 19.68 13.00 4.54
N THR A 316 19.71 11.76 5.00
CA THR A 316 20.85 10.86 4.74
C THR A 316 20.80 10.17 3.38
N HIS A 317 19.65 10.10 2.72
CA HIS A 317 19.49 9.53 1.39
C HIS A 317 19.37 10.57 0.26
N SER A 318 19.40 11.88 0.59
CA SER A 318 19.38 12.96 -0.40
C SER A 318 20.60 12.95 -1.34
N ASP A 319 20.37 13.18 -2.62
CA ASP A 319 21.42 13.48 -3.60
C ASP A 319 21.72 14.99 -3.61
N TYR A 320 22.65 15.43 -2.75
CA TYR A 320 23.03 16.84 -2.65
C TYR A 320 23.76 17.40 -3.87
N LEU A 321 24.14 16.54 -4.83
CA LEU A 321 24.76 16.97 -6.09
C LEU A 321 23.72 17.18 -7.20
N ASN A 322 22.45 16.86 -6.95
CA ASN A 322 21.35 17.10 -7.86
C ASN A 322 21.04 18.61 -7.95
N ASP A 323 20.92 19.14 -9.17
CA ASP A 323 20.71 20.56 -9.45
C ASP A 323 19.25 20.94 -9.76
N ARG A 324 18.32 19.98 -9.72
CA ARG A 324 16.91 20.16 -10.14
C ARG A 324 15.91 20.10 -9.01
N VAL A 325 16.13 19.21 -8.06
CA VAL A 325 15.18 18.92 -6.98
C VAL A 325 15.72 19.47 -5.68
N THR A 326 14.81 20.04 -4.88
CA THR A 326 15.10 20.56 -3.55
C THR A 326 14.67 19.56 -2.48
N LEU A 327 15.44 19.47 -1.40
CA LEU A 327 15.07 18.73 -0.20
C LEU A 327 13.97 19.49 0.54
N LYS A 328 12.79 18.86 0.69
CA LYS A 328 11.58 19.55 1.11
C LYS A 328 10.69 18.69 1.99
N VAL A 329 10.28 19.25 3.14
CA VAL A 329 9.20 18.72 3.98
C VAL A 329 7.97 19.58 3.80
N SER A 330 6.85 18.99 3.39
CA SER A 330 5.58 19.72 3.18
C SER A 330 4.46 19.11 4.00
N GLN A 331 3.92 19.89 4.93
CA GLN A 331 2.74 19.57 5.71
C GLN A 331 1.50 20.25 5.09
N THR A 332 0.43 19.47 4.97
CA THR A 332 -0.94 19.90 4.67
C THR A 332 -1.83 19.55 5.87
N SER A 333 -3.13 19.86 5.79
CA SER A 333 -4.10 19.46 6.83
C SER A 333 -4.14 17.95 7.08
N ASN A 334 -3.88 17.12 6.06
CA ASN A 334 -4.03 15.66 6.16
C ASN A 334 -2.79 14.83 5.78
N THR A 335 -1.76 15.45 5.22
CA THR A 335 -0.56 14.71 4.78
C THR A 335 0.73 15.44 5.16
N LEU A 336 1.75 14.65 5.45
CA LEU A 336 3.13 15.07 5.61
C LEU A 336 3.99 14.40 4.56
N ASN A 337 4.67 15.20 3.76
CA ASN A 337 5.44 14.76 2.60
C ASN A 337 6.92 15.03 2.84
N PHE A 338 7.74 13.99 2.76
CA PHE A 338 9.20 14.07 2.76
C PHE A 338 9.71 13.84 1.34
N GLU A 339 10.21 14.89 0.71
CA GLU A 339 10.72 14.88 -0.66
C GLU A 339 12.23 15.09 -0.63
N ASN A 340 13.00 14.11 -1.09
CA ASN A 340 14.44 14.25 -1.24
C ASN A 340 14.88 14.14 -2.70
N PRO A 341 15.93 14.88 -3.11
CA PRO A 341 16.54 14.73 -4.42
C PRO A 341 17.14 13.34 -4.60
N GLY A 342 17.06 12.86 -5.84
CA GLY A 342 17.60 11.59 -6.28
C GLY A 342 16.66 10.41 -6.07
N VAL A 343 17.03 9.34 -6.76
CA VAL A 343 16.31 8.07 -6.86
C VAL A 343 16.57 7.15 -5.67
N MET A 344 15.66 6.21 -5.40
CA MET A 344 15.95 5.10 -4.51
C MET A 344 17.04 4.17 -5.08
N LEU A 345 17.99 3.79 -4.23
CA LEU A 345 19.09 2.87 -4.53
C LEU A 345 18.73 1.39 -4.37
N VAL A 346 17.54 1.10 -3.85
CA VAL A 346 16.93 -0.22 -3.76
C VAL A 346 15.51 -0.13 -4.30
N SER A 347 14.88 -1.25 -4.64
CA SER A 347 13.45 -1.22 -5.00
C SER A 347 12.59 -0.85 -3.79
N ILE A 348 11.39 -0.28 -4.04
CA ILE A 348 10.42 0.03 -2.98
C ILE A 348 10.08 -1.21 -2.15
N LEU A 349 9.92 -2.37 -2.80
CA LEU A 349 9.60 -3.63 -2.11
C LEU A 349 10.73 -4.09 -1.19
N GLU A 350 11.97 -4.04 -1.67
CA GLU A 350 13.14 -4.38 -0.85
C GLU A 350 13.23 -3.48 0.39
N ALA A 351 13.02 -2.17 0.22
CA ALA A 351 13.03 -1.21 1.32
C ALA A 351 11.90 -1.45 2.33
N GLN A 352 10.67 -1.68 1.86
CA GLN A 352 9.51 -1.98 2.73
C GLN A 352 9.66 -3.29 3.50
N SER A 353 10.35 -4.27 2.91
CA SER A 353 10.58 -5.57 3.54
C SER A 353 11.77 -5.60 4.51
N GLY A 354 12.56 -4.52 4.59
CA GLY A 354 13.78 -4.47 5.40
C GLY A 354 14.91 -5.40 4.94
N LYS A 355 14.74 -6.12 3.82
CA LYS A 355 15.70 -7.14 3.34
C LYS A 355 16.98 -6.55 2.78
N LYS A 356 16.91 -5.35 2.19
CA LYS A 356 18.05 -4.68 1.56
C LYS A 356 17.95 -3.18 1.79
N SER A 357 19.07 -2.59 2.20
CA SER A 357 19.20 -1.15 2.38
C SER A 357 20.56 -0.69 1.89
N ILE A 358 20.57 0.41 1.15
CA ILE A 358 21.78 1.06 0.65
C ILE A 358 21.70 2.54 1.02
N CYS A 359 22.60 2.99 1.89
CA CYS A 359 22.71 4.38 2.29
C CYS A 359 23.55 5.18 1.28
N ARG A 360 23.00 6.30 0.79
CA ARG A 360 23.71 7.18 -0.17
C ARG A 360 24.83 7.96 0.51
N ASN A 361 24.55 8.51 1.71
CA ASN A 361 25.49 9.30 2.48
C ASN A 361 25.76 8.62 3.84
N ALA A 362 26.57 7.56 3.82
CA ALA A 362 26.82 6.74 5.01
C ALA A 362 27.58 7.51 6.11
N THR A 363 28.38 8.52 5.77
CA THR A 363 29.07 9.35 6.76
C THR A 363 28.07 10.24 7.50
N LEU A 364 27.17 10.92 6.78
CA LEU A 364 26.07 11.69 7.40
C LEU A 364 25.18 10.79 8.28
N HIS A 365 24.80 9.62 7.77
CA HIS A 365 24.02 8.65 8.56
C HIS A 365 24.76 8.23 9.83
N ASN A 366 26.08 7.99 9.76
CA ASN A 366 26.86 7.63 10.94
C ASN A 366 26.94 8.79 11.96
N MET A 367 26.95 10.05 11.52
CA MET A 367 26.87 11.20 12.43
C MET A 367 25.54 11.18 13.21
N PHE A 368 24.39 11.05 12.53
CA PHE A 368 23.09 10.95 13.22
C PHE A 368 22.99 9.72 14.15
N ARG A 369 23.55 8.59 13.74
CA ARG A 369 23.61 7.37 14.58
C ARG A 369 24.39 7.60 15.87
N ARG A 370 25.53 8.31 15.81
CA ARG A 370 26.40 8.54 16.99
C ARG A 370 25.72 9.36 18.09
N ILE A 371 24.67 10.09 17.75
CA ILE A 371 23.85 10.86 18.69
C ILE A 371 22.48 10.22 18.98
N GLY A 372 22.31 8.94 18.62
CA GLY A 372 21.13 8.16 18.98
C GLY A 372 19.86 8.48 18.19
N LEU A 373 19.97 9.16 17.05
CA LEU A 373 18.80 9.58 16.26
C LEU A 373 18.35 8.56 15.20
N CYS A 374 19.19 7.59 14.85
CA CYS A 374 18.85 6.48 13.94
C CYS A 374 19.67 5.22 14.24
N GLU A 375 19.17 4.06 13.79
CA GLU A 375 19.82 2.76 13.94
C GLU A 375 20.53 2.30 12.65
N ARG A 376 21.39 1.28 12.74
CA ARG A 376 22.20 0.82 11.59
C ARG A 376 21.51 -0.26 10.73
N GLU A 377 20.37 -0.80 11.15
CA GLU A 377 19.87 -2.08 10.63
C GLU A 377 19.25 -2.02 9.23
N GLY A 378 19.17 -0.85 8.59
CA GLY A 378 18.55 -0.74 7.27
C GLY A 378 17.04 -1.01 7.25
N LYS A 379 16.44 -1.12 8.44
CA LYS A 379 15.01 -1.37 8.68
C LYS A 379 14.21 -0.09 8.83
N GLY A 380 14.81 1.09 8.64
CA GLY A 380 14.15 2.38 8.87
C GLY A 380 12.79 2.52 8.16
N ILE A 381 12.78 2.23 6.86
CA ILE A 381 11.54 2.22 6.07
C ILE A 381 10.55 1.17 6.57
N GLU A 382 10.99 -0.06 6.81
CA GLU A 382 10.14 -1.12 7.38
C GLU A 382 9.50 -0.67 8.71
N THR A 383 10.28 -0.08 9.62
CA THR A 383 9.82 0.44 10.91
C THR A 383 8.76 1.52 10.74
N ILE A 384 8.91 2.45 9.79
CA ILE A 384 7.89 3.47 9.51
C ILE A 384 6.56 2.79 9.14
N PHE A 385 6.59 1.84 8.19
CA PHE A 385 5.39 1.14 7.74
C PHE A 385 4.77 0.28 8.83
N LEU A 386 5.60 -0.42 9.62
CA LEU A 386 5.16 -1.22 10.76
C LEU A 386 4.50 -0.36 11.84
N ASN A 387 5.09 0.79 12.18
CA ASN A 387 4.55 1.69 13.20
C ASN A 387 3.21 2.28 12.77
N TYR A 388 3.06 2.71 11.51
CA TYR A 388 1.77 3.18 10.99
C TYR A 388 0.70 2.09 11.03
N ARG A 389 1.06 0.85 10.66
CA ARG A 389 0.15 -0.30 10.74
C ARG A 389 -0.26 -0.61 12.19
N LYS A 390 0.69 -0.56 13.13
CA LYS A 390 0.44 -0.78 14.56
C LYS A 390 -0.55 0.21 15.15
N GLU A 391 -0.49 1.45 14.70
CA GLU A 391 -1.39 2.54 15.10
C GLU A 391 -2.67 2.59 14.25
N LEU A 392 -2.90 1.60 13.38
CA LEU A 392 -4.08 1.50 12.51
C LEU A 392 -4.27 2.72 11.60
N LEU A 393 -3.18 3.40 11.25
CA LEU A 393 -3.17 4.53 10.33
C LEU A 393 -3.12 4.08 8.88
N THR A 394 -3.48 4.99 7.96
CA THR A 394 -3.34 4.75 6.53
C THR A 394 -1.89 4.38 6.19
N THR A 395 -1.72 3.33 5.38
CA THR A 395 -0.38 2.85 5.02
C THR A 395 0.41 3.95 4.29
N PRO A 396 1.67 4.23 4.71
CA PRO A 396 2.53 5.20 4.04
C PRO A 396 2.67 4.94 2.54
N VAL A 397 2.75 6.01 1.75
CA VAL A 397 2.98 5.91 0.31
C VAL A 397 4.43 6.31 0.01
N LEU A 398 5.22 5.35 -0.47
CA LEU A 398 6.59 5.60 -0.92
C LEU A 398 6.63 5.54 -2.46
N SER A 399 7.14 6.59 -3.08
CA SER A 399 7.27 6.71 -4.54
C SER A 399 8.63 7.28 -4.92
N THR A 400 9.12 6.93 -6.10
CA THR A 400 10.39 7.45 -6.63
C THR A 400 10.31 7.48 -8.15
N ASP A 401 10.81 8.54 -8.75
CA ASP A 401 10.96 8.69 -10.19
C ASP A 401 12.46 8.82 -10.56
N SER A 402 12.77 9.38 -11.72
CA SER A 402 14.14 9.59 -12.20
C SER A 402 14.92 10.67 -11.45
N GLU A 403 14.25 11.55 -10.71
CA GLU A 403 14.85 12.75 -10.13
C GLU A 403 14.65 12.86 -8.62
N LYS A 404 13.61 12.24 -8.05
CA LYS A 404 13.24 12.39 -6.64
C LYS A 404 12.68 11.13 -6.00
N THR A 405 12.65 11.16 -4.69
CA THR A 405 11.96 10.19 -3.83
C THR A 405 10.99 10.95 -2.92
N LEU A 406 9.77 10.43 -2.78
CA LEU A 406 8.70 11.03 -1.98
C LEU A 406 8.11 9.96 -1.05
N LEU A 407 8.16 10.24 0.25
CA LEU A 407 7.43 9.52 1.28
C LEU A 407 6.27 10.39 1.78
N THR A 408 5.04 9.94 1.57
CA THR A 408 3.81 10.57 2.04
C THR A 408 3.26 9.80 3.22
N LEU A 409 3.05 10.52 4.33
CA LEU A 409 2.46 10.02 5.55
C LEU A 409 1.11 10.70 5.76
N THR A 410 0.05 9.92 5.91
CA THR A 410 -1.28 10.45 6.24
C THR A 410 -1.35 10.78 7.72
N LEU A 411 -1.68 12.02 8.03
CA LEU A 411 -1.76 12.53 9.40
C LEU A 411 -3.04 12.05 10.08
N GLN A 412 -4.19 12.08 9.38
CA GLN A 412 -5.48 11.68 9.91
C GLN A 412 -6.18 10.70 8.96
N ASP A 413 -6.59 9.55 9.48
CA ASP A 413 -7.53 8.70 8.76
C ASP A 413 -8.95 9.04 9.23
N SER A 414 -9.70 9.76 8.39
CA SER A 414 -11.06 10.19 8.69
C SER A 414 -11.96 9.04 9.14
N SER A 415 -11.77 7.83 8.59
CA SER A 415 -12.54 6.64 8.96
C SER A 415 -12.20 6.16 10.38
N VAL A 416 -10.92 6.22 10.76
CA VAL A 416 -10.43 5.83 12.08
C VAL A 416 -10.88 6.82 13.14
N ILE A 417 -10.82 8.12 12.84
CA ILE A 417 -11.29 9.18 13.74
C ILE A 417 -12.79 9.01 13.99
N GLN A 418 -13.59 8.84 12.93
CA GLN A 418 -15.03 8.63 13.05
C GLN A 418 -15.36 7.36 13.85
N ALA A 419 -14.69 6.24 13.56
CA ALA A 419 -14.86 5.00 14.29
C ALA A 419 -14.54 5.16 15.78
N ASN A 420 -13.43 5.82 16.11
CA ASN A 420 -13.01 6.05 17.48
C ASN A 420 -13.97 7.00 18.24
N GLN A 421 -14.44 8.07 17.58
CA GLN A 421 -15.47 8.95 18.13
C GLN A 421 -16.77 8.21 18.41
N GLN A 422 -17.21 7.33 17.51
CA GLN A 422 -18.38 6.49 17.75
C GLN A 422 -18.20 5.58 18.97
N LEU A 423 -17.03 4.95 19.13
CA LEU A 423 -16.74 4.15 20.32
C LEU A 423 -16.80 4.99 21.59
N HIS A 424 -16.20 6.19 21.60
CA HIS A 424 -16.28 7.11 22.74
C HIS A 424 -17.72 7.53 23.05
N LEU A 425 -18.51 7.90 22.04
CA LEU A 425 -19.90 8.33 22.21
C LEU A 425 -20.79 7.19 22.74
N ARG A 426 -20.59 5.96 22.25
CA ARG A 426 -21.48 4.82 22.53
C ARG A 426 -21.07 4.00 23.75
N LEU A 427 -19.77 3.89 24.03
CA LEU A 427 -19.22 3.10 25.16
C LEU A 427 -18.74 3.97 26.33
N GLY A 428 -18.52 5.27 26.10
CA GLY A 428 -18.17 6.24 27.13
C GLY A 428 -16.96 5.83 27.98
N ALA A 429 -17.13 5.92 29.30
CA ALA A 429 -16.10 5.58 30.28
C ALA A 429 -15.60 4.13 30.18
N GLN A 430 -16.41 3.19 29.69
CA GLN A 430 -15.98 1.80 29.54
C GLN A 430 -14.92 1.62 28.45
N TYR A 431 -14.95 2.46 27.41
CA TYR A 431 -13.93 2.47 26.36
C TYR A 431 -12.72 3.32 26.74
N GLN A 432 -12.93 4.48 27.37
CA GLN A 432 -11.84 5.34 27.84
C GLN A 432 -10.94 4.62 28.86
N ASN A 433 -11.54 3.93 29.84
CA ASN A 433 -10.83 3.24 30.93
C ASN A 433 -10.32 1.84 30.54
N LEU A 434 -10.29 1.50 29.24
CA LEU A 434 -9.64 0.26 28.79
C LEU A 434 -8.12 0.43 28.77
N ASP A 435 -7.45 -0.15 29.76
CA ASP A 435 -5.97 -0.17 29.80
C ASP A 435 -5.36 -1.19 28.82
N ASN A 436 -6.18 -2.07 28.24
CA ASN A 436 -5.71 -3.12 27.34
C ASN A 436 -5.72 -2.65 25.87
N ASP A 437 -4.54 -2.43 25.30
CA ASP A 437 -4.34 -1.99 23.92
C ASP A 437 -4.97 -2.93 22.87
N LEU A 438 -4.84 -4.25 23.05
CA LEU A 438 -5.46 -5.25 22.18
C LEU A 438 -6.99 -5.09 22.16
N TYR A 439 -7.60 -4.77 23.30
CA TYR A 439 -9.05 -4.59 23.39
C TYR A 439 -9.51 -3.34 22.64
N LYS A 440 -8.79 -2.23 22.79
CA LYS A 440 -9.05 -1.00 22.04
C LYS A 440 -8.93 -1.23 20.53
N LYS A 441 -7.85 -1.90 20.08
CA LYS A 441 -7.63 -2.25 18.67
C LYS A 441 -8.72 -3.15 18.09
N ILE A 442 -9.15 -4.17 18.84
CA ILE A 442 -10.26 -5.03 18.40
C ILE A 442 -11.55 -4.22 18.24
N LEU A 443 -11.90 -3.37 19.20
CA LEU A 443 -13.11 -2.54 19.12
C LEU A 443 -13.05 -1.55 17.95
N LEU A 444 -11.90 -0.92 17.74
CA LEU A 444 -11.68 0.00 16.63
C LEU A 444 -11.78 -0.70 15.28
N LEU A 445 -11.11 -1.85 15.11
CA LEU A 445 -11.23 -2.65 13.88
C LEU A 445 -12.65 -3.14 13.65
N THR A 446 -13.40 -3.44 14.72
CA THR A 446 -14.81 -3.81 14.63
C THR A 446 -15.65 -2.63 14.12
N ALA A 447 -15.42 -1.42 14.65
CA ALA A 447 -16.11 -0.21 14.19
C ALA A 447 -15.76 0.13 12.73
N LEU A 448 -14.47 0.05 12.36
CA LEU A 448 -13.99 0.24 10.98
C LEU A 448 -14.59 -0.79 10.00
N ASN A 449 -14.86 -2.01 10.48
CA ASN A 449 -15.47 -3.08 9.69
C ASN A 449 -17.01 -3.03 9.71
N GLY A 450 -17.60 -1.85 9.90
CA GLY A 450 -19.06 -1.66 9.88
C GLY A 450 -19.77 -2.20 11.12
N GLY A 451 -19.06 -2.35 12.23
CA GLY A 451 -19.64 -2.71 13.53
C GLY A 451 -19.69 -4.20 13.85
N TRP A 452 -19.10 -5.05 13.00
CA TRP A 452 -18.95 -6.49 13.25
C TRP A 452 -17.58 -6.99 12.83
N ILE A 453 -17.13 -8.12 13.40
CA ILE A 453 -15.83 -8.70 13.04
C ILE A 453 -15.76 -10.21 13.29
N LYS A 454 -14.90 -10.90 12.53
CA LYS A 454 -14.57 -12.32 12.73
C LYS A 454 -13.11 -12.51 13.12
N HIS A 455 -12.84 -13.60 13.81
CA HIS A 455 -11.49 -13.94 14.25
C HIS A 455 -10.44 -14.00 13.11
N PRO A 456 -10.73 -14.55 11.90
CA PRO A 456 -9.75 -14.54 10.80
C PRO A 456 -9.36 -13.14 10.34
N ILE A 457 -10.31 -12.20 10.30
CA ILE A 457 -10.06 -10.79 9.93
C ILE A 457 -9.14 -10.14 10.96
N LEU A 458 -9.43 -10.34 12.25
CA LEU A 458 -8.56 -9.87 13.34
C LEU A 458 -7.18 -10.50 13.28
N SER A 459 -7.10 -11.80 13.03
CA SER A 459 -5.83 -12.53 12.93
C SER A 459 -4.99 -11.97 11.78
N GLU A 460 -5.55 -11.81 10.58
CA GLU A 460 -4.83 -11.25 9.44
C GLU A 460 -4.34 -9.81 9.69
N LYS A 461 -5.16 -8.98 10.34
CA LYS A 461 -4.81 -7.58 10.60
C LYS A 461 -3.78 -7.44 11.73
N LEU A 462 -3.89 -8.24 12.78
CA LEU A 462 -3.13 -8.12 14.04
C LEU A 462 -2.02 -9.18 14.22
N GLU A 463 -1.85 -10.15 13.31
CA GLU A 463 -0.90 -11.28 13.43
C GLU A 463 0.55 -10.89 13.71
N LYS A 464 0.97 -9.69 13.29
CA LYS A 464 2.34 -9.21 13.50
C LYS A 464 2.59 -8.72 14.92
N ASP A 465 1.54 -8.34 15.64
CA ASP A 465 1.63 -7.67 16.94
C ASP A 465 1.08 -8.54 18.08
N TYR A 466 0.18 -9.47 17.78
CA TYR A 466 -0.43 -10.37 18.76
C TYR A 466 -0.51 -11.80 18.25
N HIS A 467 -0.26 -12.74 19.15
CA HIS A 467 -0.45 -14.15 18.80
C HIS A 467 -1.95 -14.42 18.61
N SER A 468 -2.31 -15.29 17.66
CA SER A 468 -3.71 -15.66 17.42
C SER A 468 -4.43 -16.16 18.69
N ARG A 469 -3.67 -16.76 19.61
CA ARG A 469 -4.16 -17.16 20.93
C ARG A 469 -4.62 -15.97 21.79
N ASP A 470 -3.91 -14.85 21.76
CA ASP A 470 -4.25 -13.66 22.54
C ASP A 470 -5.55 -13.03 22.03
N ILE A 471 -5.72 -12.97 20.70
CA ILE A 471 -6.97 -12.55 20.04
C ILE A 471 -8.12 -13.48 20.44
N THR A 472 -7.89 -14.80 20.42
CA THR A 472 -8.87 -15.81 20.84
C THR A 472 -9.31 -15.61 22.30
N LEU A 473 -8.41 -15.21 23.19
CA LEU A 473 -8.71 -14.96 24.61
C LEU A 473 -9.36 -13.59 24.84
N ALA A 474 -8.99 -12.59 24.04
CA ALA A 474 -9.51 -11.23 24.14
C ALA A 474 -10.99 -11.14 23.79
N LEU A 475 -11.43 -11.87 22.76
CA LEU A 475 -12.81 -11.79 22.25
C LEU A 475 -13.86 -12.22 23.31
N PRO A 476 -13.75 -13.37 24.00
CA PRO A 476 -14.63 -13.71 25.12
C PRO A 476 -14.52 -12.75 26.33
N ALA A 477 -13.37 -12.10 26.52
CA ALA A 477 -13.20 -11.13 27.60
C ALA A 477 -13.93 -9.81 27.30
N LEU A 478 -13.87 -9.32 26.06
CA LEU A 478 -14.66 -8.19 25.56
C LEU A 478 -16.16 -8.49 25.62
N GLU A 479 -16.55 -9.73 25.30
CA GLU A 479 -17.93 -10.22 25.41
C GLU A 479 -18.43 -10.19 26.86
N ARG A 480 -17.64 -10.70 27.82
CA ARG A 480 -17.97 -10.61 29.26
C ARG A 480 -18.06 -9.17 29.77
N LYS A 481 -17.23 -8.27 29.22
CA LYS A 481 -17.29 -6.82 29.52
C LYS A 481 -18.46 -6.11 28.83
N ARG A 482 -19.25 -6.81 28.01
CA ARG A 482 -20.36 -6.27 27.18
C ARG A 482 -19.92 -5.18 26.20
N LEU A 483 -18.64 -5.18 25.82
CA LEU A 483 -18.08 -4.27 24.81
C LEU A 483 -18.21 -4.84 23.39
N LEU A 484 -18.40 -6.16 23.29
CA LEU A 484 -18.80 -6.88 22.10
C LEU A 484 -19.90 -7.87 22.46
N LEU A 485 -20.69 -8.28 21.48
CA LEU A 485 -21.67 -9.35 21.59
C LEU A 485 -21.25 -10.49 20.66
N GLY A 486 -21.02 -11.68 21.22
CA GLY A 486 -20.77 -12.87 20.42
C GLY A 486 -22.06 -13.38 19.79
N LYS A 487 -22.00 -13.72 18.50
CA LYS A 487 -23.12 -14.26 17.73
C LYS A 487 -22.62 -15.43 16.85
N GLY A 488 -23.51 -16.36 16.53
CA GLY A 488 -23.17 -17.59 15.79
C GLY A 488 -22.44 -18.65 16.63
N GLU A 489 -22.18 -19.81 16.03
CA GLU A 489 -21.53 -20.96 16.71
C GLU A 489 -20.27 -21.43 15.98
N LYS A 490 -19.29 -21.93 16.76
CA LYS A 490 -18.07 -22.60 16.27
C LYS A 490 -17.34 -21.80 15.17
N LYS A 491 -17.35 -22.30 13.92
CA LYS A 491 -16.64 -21.70 12.79
C LYS A 491 -17.30 -20.43 12.24
N ASP A 492 -18.58 -20.24 12.53
CA ASP A 492 -19.35 -19.07 12.12
C ASP A 492 -19.49 -18.04 13.24
N LYS A 493 -18.74 -18.18 14.35
CA LYS A 493 -18.76 -17.20 15.44
C LYS A 493 -18.19 -15.86 14.96
N PHE A 494 -18.96 -14.81 15.17
CA PHE A 494 -18.56 -13.42 14.92
C PHE A 494 -18.94 -12.56 16.13
N TYR A 495 -18.42 -11.35 16.16
CA TYR A 495 -18.60 -10.40 17.25
C TYR A 495 -19.12 -9.09 16.71
N VAL A 496 -20.06 -8.45 17.42
CA VAL A 496 -20.65 -7.18 17.00
C VAL A 496 -20.61 -6.15 18.11
N LEU A 497 -20.58 -4.87 17.76
CA LEU A 497 -20.70 -3.79 18.73
C LEU A 497 -22.11 -3.78 19.34
N PRO A 498 -22.27 -3.45 20.63
CA PRO A 498 -23.54 -3.57 21.35
C PRO A 498 -24.74 -2.80 20.77
N TRP A 499 -24.48 -1.72 20.04
CA TRP A 499 -25.51 -0.87 19.42
C TRP A 499 -25.73 -1.17 17.93
N VAL A 500 -24.98 -2.11 17.37
CA VAL A 500 -25.19 -2.56 16.00
C VAL A 500 -26.32 -3.57 16.08
N ASP A 501 -27.49 -3.16 15.62
CA ASP A 501 -28.62 -4.06 15.51
C ASP A 501 -28.33 -5.03 14.37
N VAL A 502 -27.97 -6.24 14.76
CA VAL A 502 -27.93 -7.37 13.85
C VAL A 502 -29.37 -7.86 13.74
N GLY A 503 -30.20 -7.10 13.02
CA GLY A 503 -31.34 -7.68 12.31
C GLY A 503 -30.86 -8.94 11.60
N ASP A 504 -31.72 -9.96 11.53
CA ASP A 504 -31.40 -11.31 11.05
C ASP A 504 -30.26 -11.27 10.04
N LEU A 505 -29.15 -11.93 10.36
CA LEU A 505 -27.85 -11.92 9.67
C LEU A 505 -27.89 -11.72 8.14
N GLN A 506 -28.95 -12.16 7.47
CA GLN A 506 -29.32 -11.88 6.08
C GLN A 506 -29.33 -10.38 5.71
N GLU A 507 -29.71 -9.46 6.61
CA GLU A 507 -29.75 -8.02 6.33
C GLU A 507 -28.36 -7.38 6.30
N ILE A 508 -27.39 -7.85 7.10
CA ILE A 508 -26.00 -7.39 7.07
C ILE A 508 -25.23 -7.98 5.87
N TYR A 509 -25.56 -9.22 5.48
CA TYR A 509 -25.05 -9.80 4.24
C TYR A 509 -25.73 -9.22 2.98
N GLY A 510 -26.99 -8.77 3.10
CA GLY A 510 -27.80 -8.14 2.04
C GLY A 510 -27.52 -6.65 1.82
N LYS A 511 -27.12 -5.90 2.86
CA LYS A 511 -26.66 -4.49 2.77
C LYS A 511 -25.24 -4.35 2.20
N ARG A 512 -24.90 -5.15 1.18
CA ARG A 512 -23.72 -4.90 0.35
C ARG A 512 -23.97 -3.85 -0.74
N HIS A 513 -25.20 -3.34 -0.87
CA HIS A 513 -25.55 -2.29 -1.84
C HIS A 513 -26.15 -1.07 -1.13
N GLU A 514 -25.63 0.11 -1.49
CA GLU A 514 -26.01 1.46 -1.04
C GLU A 514 -25.86 1.78 0.46
N VAL A 515 -24.70 2.33 0.81
CA VAL A 515 -24.72 3.60 1.55
C VAL A 515 -24.30 4.69 0.58
N THR A 516 -25.28 5.20 -0.16
CA THR A 516 -25.19 6.57 -0.64
C THR A 516 -25.31 7.44 0.60
N LEU A 517 -24.25 8.15 1.00
CA LEU A 517 -24.37 9.26 1.95
C LEU A 517 -25.08 10.41 1.22
N ASN A 518 -26.36 10.23 0.95
CA ASN A 518 -27.31 11.28 0.59
C ASN A 518 -28.67 10.88 1.15
N GLN A 519 -28.87 11.17 2.43
CA GLN A 519 -30.07 11.85 2.89
C GLN A 519 -29.91 12.25 4.36
N GLN A 520 -30.38 13.46 4.63
CA GLN A 520 -30.52 14.08 5.92
C GLN A 520 -30.97 13.06 6.97
N LEU A 521 -30.08 12.73 7.91
CA LEU A 521 -30.57 12.50 9.28
C LEU A 521 -31.05 13.88 9.73
N SER A 522 -32.35 14.14 9.57
CA SER A 522 -33.01 15.22 10.29
C SER A 522 -32.75 14.98 11.76
N PHE A 523 -31.85 15.78 12.30
CA PHE A 523 -31.51 15.80 13.72
C PHE A 523 -32.67 16.50 14.42
N ASP A 524 -33.47 15.77 15.19
CA ASP A 524 -34.33 16.40 16.19
C ASP A 524 -33.41 16.89 17.32
N VAL A 525 -33.05 18.16 17.27
CA VAL A 525 -32.16 18.84 18.23
C VAL A 525 -32.87 19.11 19.57
N GLU A 526 -34.18 18.90 19.68
CA GLU A 526 -34.96 19.34 20.85
C GLU A 526 -34.79 18.50 22.13
N SER A 527 -34.03 17.39 22.15
CA SER A 527 -33.79 16.63 23.38
C SER A 527 -32.41 16.86 24.02
N LEU A 528 -31.65 17.85 23.54
CA LEU A 528 -30.33 18.17 24.08
C LEU A 528 -30.44 19.37 25.03
N SER A 529 -30.35 19.13 26.33
CA SER A 529 -29.95 20.14 27.31
C SER A 529 -29.09 19.45 28.38
N ALA A 530 -27.99 20.01 28.89
CA ALA A 530 -27.60 21.40 28.97
C ALA A 530 -26.07 21.53 28.94
N ASP A 531 -25.52 22.42 28.10
CA ASP A 531 -24.27 23.16 28.35
C ASP A 531 -24.01 24.13 27.18
N THR A 532 -24.33 25.41 27.38
CA THR A 532 -24.41 26.48 26.37
C THR A 532 -23.07 26.90 25.74
N ASN A 533 -21.93 26.43 26.26
CA ASN A 533 -20.61 26.68 25.65
C ASN A 533 -20.24 25.65 24.56
N LEU A 534 -20.95 24.53 24.49
CA LEU A 534 -20.73 23.49 23.47
C LEU A 534 -21.45 23.84 22.16
N GLU A 535 -22.60 24.50 22.24
CA GLU A 535 -23.43 24.90 21.09
C GLU A 535 -22.68 25.85 20.14
N ALA A 536 -22.09 26.94 20.64
CA ALA A 536 -21.40 27.91 19.78
C ALA A 536 -20.16 27.32 19.08
N ASN A 537 -19.48 26.37 19.72
CA ASN A 537 -18.35 25.65 19.12
C ASN A 537 -18.81 24.54 18.15
N LEU A 538 -19.97 23.92 18.38
CA LEU A 538 -20.52 22.92 17.46
C LEU A 538 -21.09 23.59 16.21
N GLU A 539 -21.85 24.69 16.35
CA GLU A 539 -22.42 25.44 15.23
C GLU A 539 -21.31 26.01 14.32
N ALA A 540 -20.29 26.66 14.90
CA ALA A 540 -19.19 27.21 14.12
C ALA A 540 -18.38 26.13 13.38
N ASN A 541 -18.22 24.94 13.97
CA ASN A 541 -17.56 23.81 13.32
C ASN A 541 -18.46 23.12 12.28
N LEU A 542 -19.77 23.09 12.49
CA LEU A 542 -20.72 22.53 11.52
C LEU A 542 -20.85 23.43 10.30
N GLU A 543 -20.96 24.75 10.48
CA GLU A 543 -20.97 25.72 9.38
C GLU A 543 -19.67 25.66 8.57
N ALA A 544 -18.50 25.66 9.23
CA ALA A 544 -17.21 25.57 8.55
C ALA A 544 -17.04 24.25 7.76
N ASN A 545 -17.57 23.12 8.29
CA ASN A 545 -17.55 21.84 7.58
C ASN A 545 -18.59 21.75 6.46
N LEU A 546 -19.74 22.41 6.59
CA LEU A 546 -20.78 22.48 5.55
C LEU A 546 -20.30 23.34 4.38
N GLU A 547 -19.66 24.49 4.63
CA GLU A 547 -19.03 25.30 3.59
C GLU A 547 -17.89 24.54 2.89
N ALA A 548 -17.00 23.89 3.64
CA ALA A 548 -15.91 23.10 3.06
C ALA A 548 -16.40 21.92 2.20
N ASN A 549 -17.51 21.28 2.57
CA ASN A 549 -18.12 20.19 1.79
C ASN A 549 -18.91 20.69 0.57
N LEU A 550 -19.47 21.90 0.61
CA LEU A 550 -20.14 22.53 -0.52
C LEU A 550 -19.14 22.99 -1.60
N GLU A 551 -17.94 23.41 -1.18
CA GLU A 551 -16.85 23.80 -2.09
C GLU A 551 -16.13 22.61 -2.72
N ALA A 552 -16.05 21.46 -2.02
CA ALA A 552 -15.39 20.24 -2.50
C ALA A 552 -16.24 19.39 -3.47
N LYS A 553 -16.98 20.02 -4.40
CA LYS A 553 -17.62 19.31 -5.52
C LYS A 553 -16.57 18.81 -6.51
N ASN A 554 -16.00 17.65 -6.23
CA ASN A 554 -15.46 16.74 -7.24
C ASN A 554 -15.76 15.29 -6.85
N GLU A 555 -16.46 14.60 -7.75
CA GLU A 555 -17.02 13.27 -7.59
C GLU A 555 -15.94 12.21 -7.38
N HIS A 556 -15.92 11.57 -6.20
CA HIS A 556 -15.30 10.25 -6.03
C HIS A 556 -16.39 9.20 -5.83
N LYS A 557 -16.82 8.57 -6.93
CA LYS A 557 -17.61 7.34 -6.93
C LYS A 557 -16.71 6.15 -6.54
N LEU A 558 -16.95 5.58 -5.36
CA LEU A 558 -16.46 4.25 -5.00
C LEU A 558 -17.37 3.21 -5.66
N VAL A 559 -16.81 2.39 -6.57
CA VAL A 559 -17.54 1.32 -7.27
C VAL A 559 -17.41 0.03 -6.46
N TYR A 560 -18.53 -0.54 -6.00
CA TYR A 560 -18.64 -1.93 -5.54
C TYR A 560 -19.50 -2.71 -6.54
N TYR A 561 -19.12 -3.96 -6.85
CA TYR A 561 -19.91 -4.81 -7.75
C TYR A 561 -21.23 -5.23 -7.07
N SER A 562 -22.35 -4.71 -7.58
CA SER A 562 -23.69 -5.16 -7.23
C SER A 562 -24.20 -6.24 -8.18
N PHE A 563 -24.85 -7.25 -7.63
CA PHE A 563 -25.68 -8.18 -8.39
C PHE A 563 -27.13 -7.68 -8.25
N ASP A 564 -27.81 -7.44 -9.35
CA ASP A 564 -29.23 -7.07 -9.34
C ASP A 564 -30.05 -8.28 -8.83
N LEU A 565 -31.03 -8.07 -7.95
CA LEU A 565 -31.96 -9.12 -7.49
C LEU A 565 -33.34 -8.88 -8.10
N ASP A 566 -34.10 -9.94 -8.40
CA ASP A 566 -35.51 -9.84 -8.79
C ASP A 566 -36.44 -9.84 -7.57
N ASP A 567 -37.75 -9.64 -7.79
CA ASP A 567 -38.79 -9.61 -6.74
C ASP A 567 -38.89 -10.91 -5.92
N LEU A 568 -38.30 -12.01 -6.41
CA LEU A 568 -38.25 -13.30 -5.73
C LEU A 568 -36.91 -13.53 -5.00
N GLY A 569 -36.02 -12.53 -5.00
CA GLY A 569 -34.71 -12.59 -4.35
C GLY A 569 -33.65 -13.34 -5.15
N ARG A 570 -33.88 -13.59 -6.44
CA ARG A 570 -32.95 -14.29 -7.33
C ARG A 570 -32.01 -13.30 -7.99
N THR A 571 -30.74 -13.65 -8.10
CA THR A 571 -29.73 -12.82 -8.77
C THR A 571 -29.95 -12.76 -10.28
N ILE A 572 -30.12 -11.56 -10.81
CA ILE A 572 -30.10 -11.24 -12.24
C ILE A 572 -28.66 -10.90 -12.63
N LYS A 573 -28.04 -11.73 -13.47
CA LYS A 573 -26.69 -11.50 -13.99
C LYS A 573 -26.67 -11.77 -15.49
N ASN A 574 -26.36 -10.75 -16.29
CA ASN A 574 -26.33 -10.84 -17.76
C ASN A 574 -27.61 -11.45 -18.36
N GLY A 575 -28.79 -11.04 -17.85
CA GLY A 575 -30.09 -11.56 -18.29
C GLY A 575 -30.43 -12.98 -17.82
N ARG A 576 -29.61 -13.58 -16.94
CA ARG A 576 -29.87 -14.89 -16.33
C ARG A 576 -30.34 -14.72 -14.91
N ILE A 577 -31.33 -15.52 -14.53
CA ILE A 577 -31.90 -15.59 -13.18
C ILE A 577 -31.22 -16.75 -12.45
N ILE A 578 -30.58 -16.44 -11.32
CA ILE A 578 -29.74 -17.37 -10.56
C ILE A 578 -30.17 -17.37 -9.09
N ILE A 579 -30.49 -18.54 -8.54
CA ILE A 579 -30.58 -18.75 -7.11
C ILE A 579 -29.16 -18.97 -6.59
N ASN A 580 -28.56 -17.90 -6.08
CA ASN A 580 -27.19 -17.92 -5.56
C ASN A 580 -27.15 -18.49 -4.14
N GLU A 581 -27.84 -17.83 -3.20
CA GLU A 581 -28.08 -18.30 -1.84
C GLU A 581 -29.59 -18.38 -1.57
N LEU A 582 -30.02 -19.43 -0.85
CA LEU A 582 -31.43 -19.57 -0.44
C LEU A 582 -31.87 -18.48 0.54
N ASP A 583 -30.91 -17.90 1.26
CA ASP A 583 -31.11 -16.88 2.28
C ASP A 583 -31.50 -15.52 1.68
N ASP A 584 -31.24 -15.32 0.38
CA ASP A 584 -31.58 -14.11 -0.35
C ASP A 584 -32.99 -14.19 -0.98
N LEU A 585 -33.63 -15.38 -0.99
CA LEU A 585 -34.92 -15.61 -1.64
C LEU A 585 -36.10 -15.09 -0.82
N ASN A 586 -37.12 -14.62 -1.51
CA ASN A 586 -38.41 -14.30 -0.90
C ASN A 586 -38.93 -15.52 -0.10
N PRO A 587 -39.41 -15.35 1.15
CA PRO A 587 -39.84 -16.45 2.00
C PRO A 587 -40.91 -17.36 1.38
N ASP A 588 -41.91 -16.81 0.70
CA ASP A 588 -42.98 -17.58 0.07
C ASP A 588 -42.46 -18.40 -1.12
N PHE A 589 -41.51 -17.82 -1.86
CA PHE A 589 -40.85 -18.51 -2.96
C PHE A 589 -39.92 -19.61 -2.45
N LEU A 590 -39.17 -19.38 -1.39
CA LEU A 590 -38.33 -20.40 -0.75
C LEU A 590 -39.17 -21.56 -0.21
N GLU A 591 -40.32 -21.28 0.40
CA GLU A 591 -41.26 -22.30 0.88
C GLU A 591 -41.79 -23.14 -0.30
N SER A 592 -42.11 -22.48 -1.44
CA SER A 592 -42.53 -23.18 -2.67
C SER A 592 -41.47 -24.14 -3.19
N LEU A 593 -40.18 -23.76 -3.15
CA LEU A 593 -39.06 -24.60 -3.57
C LEU A 593 -38.84 -25.78 -2.62
N LYS A 594 -39.03 -25.59 -1.30
CA LYS A 594 -38.94 -26.67 -0.31
C LYS A 594 -40.07 -27.68 -0.48
N ASN A 595 -41.28 -27.23 -0.82
CA ASN A 595 -42.44 -28.09 -1.03
C ASN A 595 -42.32 -29.01 -2.25
N ILE A 596 -41.42 -28.72 -3.19
CA ILE A 596 -41.09 -29.61 -4.32
C ILE A 596 -40.46 -30.91 -3.83
N VAL A 597 -39.74 -30.89 -2.70
CA VAL A 597 -39.04 -32.06 -2.15
C VAL A 597 -39.91 -32.76 -1.10
N PRO A 598 -40.37 -34.01 -1.35
CA PRO A 598 -41.21 -34.73 -0.41
C PRO A 598 -40.52 -34.97 0.94
N SER A 599 -41.26 -34.83 2.05
CA SER A 599 -40.71 -34.97 3.41
C SER A 599 -40.09 -36.35 3.70
N ASP A 600 -40.56 -37.41 3.02
CA ASP A 600 -40.01 -38.76 3.10
C ASP A 600 -38.67 -38.92 2.35
N PHE A 601 -38.39 -38.04 1.38
CA PHE A 601 -37.11 -38.01 0.67
C PHE A 601 -35.97 -37.69 1.63
N TYR A 602 -36.16 -36.74 2.56
CA TYR A 602 -35.15 -36.37 3.57
C TYR A 602 -34.78 -37.52 4.51
N ARG A 603 -35.76 -38.37 4.87
CA ARG A 603 -35.59 -39.44 5.89
C ARG A 603 -34.87 -40.69 5.37
N LYS A 604 -34.75 -40.88 4.05
CA LYS A 604 -34.12 -42.06 3.44
C LYS A 604 -32.59 -41.95 3.44
N LYS A 605 -31.90 -42.91 4.11
CA LYS A 605 -30.42 -42.99 4.16
C LYS A 605 -29.76 -43.14 2.79
N LYS A 606 -30.40 -43.83 1.85
CA LYS A 606 -29.96 -43.97 0.46
C LYS A 606 -31.00 -43.33 -0.46
N LYS A 607 -30.63 -42.22 -1.10
CA LYS A 607 -31.54 -41.48 -1.99
C LYS A 607 -31.72 -42.27 -3.28
N ASN A 608 -32.97 -42.42 -3.73
CA ASN A 608 -33.27 -43.08 -5.00
C ASN A 608 -32.79 -42.19 -6.13
N ARG A 609 -31.92 -42.72 -7.00
CA ARG A 609 -31.30 -41.99 -8.10
C ARG A 609 -32.32 -41.39 -9.08
N LYS A 610 -33.34 -42.14 -9.48
CA LYS A 610 -34.39 -41.64 -10.40
C LYS A 610 -35.18 -40.49 -9.77
N LYS A 611 -35.44 -40.56 -8.46
CA LYS A 611 -36.15 -39.50 -7.74
C LYS A 611 -35.27 -38.27 -7.52
N LEU A 612 -33.97 -38.45 -7.29
CA LEU A 612 -33.01 -37.34 -7.18
C LEU A 612 -32.90 -36.56 -8.49
N GLU A 613 -32.82 -37.26 -9.61
CA GLU A 613 -32.82 -36.68 -10.96
C GLU A 613 -34.08 -35.84 -11.22
N GLU A 614 -35.27 -36.40 -10.97
CA GLU A 614 -36.55 -35.70 -11.12
C GLU A 614 -36.62 -34.40 -10.30
N LEU A 615 -36.13 -34.44 -9.05
CA LEU A 615 -36.12 -33.27 -8.17
C LEU A 615 -35.11 -32.21 -8.62
N VAL A 616 -33.90 -32.61 -9.03
CA VAL A 616 -32.89 -31.67 -9.55
C VAL A 616 -33.43 -30.96 -10.79
N PHE A 617 -34.07 -31.68 -11.71
CA PHE A 617 -34.62 -31.07 -12.92
C PHE A 617 -35.79 -30.14 -12.63
N THR A 618 -36.64 -30.49 -11.67
CA THR A 618 -37.75 -29.63 -11.25
C THR A 618 -37.22 -28.32 -10.65
N LEU A 619 -36.21 -28.38 -9.77
CA LEU A 619 -35.63 -27.20 -9.11
C LEU A 619 -34.83 -26.29 -10.07
N CYS A 620 -34.23 -26.88 -11.10
CA CYS A 620 -33.43 -26.20 -12.11
C CYS A 620 -34.21 -25.84 -13.39
N SER A 621 -35.54 -25.98 -13.41
CA SER A 621 -36.36 -25.82 -14.62
C SER A 621 -36.41 -24.37 -15.12
N ASP A 622 -36.68 -23.43 -14.22
CA ASP A 622 -36.94 -22.02 -14.56
C ASP A 622 -35.76 -21.08 -14.29
N GLN A 623 -34.76 -21.54 -13.54
CA GLN A 623 -33.62 -20.74 -13.10
C GLN A 623 -32.35 -21.57 -12.98
N PHE A 624 -31.21 -20.88 -13.01
CA PHE A 624 -29.95 -21.48 -12.57
C PHE A 624 -29.94 -21.59 -11.05
N VAL A 625 -29.55 -22.75 -10.52
CA VAL A 625 -29.43 -22.95 -9.07
C VAL A 625 -28.01 -23.38 -8.73
N THR A 626 -27.37 -22.71 -7.78
CA THR A 626 -26.00 -23.08 -7.37
C THR A 626 -25.96 -24.48 -6.75
N LYS A 627 -24.81 -25.15 -6.87
CA LYS A 627 -24.58 -26.45 -6.23
C LYS A 627 -24.89 -26.43 -4.73
N LYS A 628 -24.48 -25.34 -4.05
CA LYS A 628 -24.70 -25.12 -2.62
C LYS A 628 -26.20 -25.04 -2.29
N SER A 629 -26.95 -24.26 -3.06
CA SER A 629 -28.40 -24.11 -2.86
C SER A 629 -29.18 -25.39 -3.19
N LEU A 630 -28.80 -26.12 -4.24
CA LEU A 630 -29.37 -27.45 -4.54
C LEU A 630 -29.10 -28.48 -3.44
N ALA A 631 -27.88 -28.51 -2.91
CA ALA A 631 -27.48 -29.40 -1.83
C ALA A 631 -28.31 -29.14 -0.56
N LYS A 632 -28.52 -27.86 -0.22
CA LYS A 632 -29.39 -27.43 0.89
C LYS A 632 -30.86 -27.85 0.65
N LEU A 633 -31.42 -27.60 -0.54
CA LEU A 633 -32.81 -27.97 -0.86
C LEU A 633 -33.06 -29.49 -0.82
N LEU A 634 -32.11 -30.29 -1.30
CA LEU A 634 -32.25 -31.75 -1.40
C LEU A 634 -31.83 -32.49 -0.12
N GLY A 635 -31.20 -31.81 0.84
CA GLY A 635 -30.67 -32.40 2.08
C GLY A 635 -29.56 -33.42 1.81
N ILE A 636 -28.65 -33.11 0.89
CA ILE A 636 -27.51 -33.94 0.49
C ILE A 636 -26.24 -33.09 0.56
N THR A 637 -25.08 -33.70 0.81
CA THR A 637 -23.80 -32.96 0.80
C THR A 637 -23.40 -32.53 -0.62
N GLU A 638 -22.73 -31.39 -0.75
CA GLU A 638 -22.28 -30.88 -2.06
C GLU A 638 -21.41 -31.89 -2.82
N SER A 639 -20.54 -32.63 -2.12
CA SER A 639 -19.66 -33.64 -2.71
C SER A 639 -20.44 -34.84 -3.28
N ALA A 640 -21.53 -35.27 -2.62
CA ALA A 640 -22.36 -36.36 -3.11
C ALA A 640 -23.25 -35.91 -4.28
N LEU A 641 -23.71 -34.65 -4.27
CA LEU A 641 -24.49 -34.08 -5.35
C LEU A 641 -23.66 -33.81 -6.62
N TRP A 642 -22.38 -33.41 -6.46
CA TRP A 642 -21.50 -33.08 -7.58
C TRP A 642 -21.35 -34.19 -8.61
N LEU A 643 -21.24 -35.46 -8.18
CA LEU A 643 -21.12 -36.61 -9.08
C LEU A 643 -22.34 -36.75 -10.00
N HIS A 644 -23.54 -36.48 -9.47
CA HIS A 644 -24.79 -36.54 -10.24
C HIS A 644 -24.94 -35.34 -11.17
N LEU A 645 -24.62 -34.13 -10.71
CA LEU A 645 -24.68 -32.94 -11.54
C LEU A 645 -23.70 -33.01 -12.72
N LYS A 646 -22.50 -33.54 -12.50
CA LYS A 646 -21.52 -33.78 -13.57
C LYS A 646 -22.09 -34.73 -14.63
N GLU A 647 -22.67 -35.84 -14.20
CA GLU A 647 -23.27 -36.82 -15.12
C GLU A 647 -24.46 -36.25 -15.92
N PHE A 648 -25.34 -35.45 -15.29
CA PHE A 648 -26.47 -34.82 -15.97
C PHE A 648 -26.03 -33.75 -16.99
N VAL A 649 -24.92 -33.05 -16.73
CA VAL A 649 -24.31 -32.12 -17.69
C VAL A 649 -23.67 -32.87 -18.86
N GLU A 650 -22.96 -33.96 -18.60
CA GLU A 650 -22.37 -34.82 -19.65
C GLU A 650 -23.44 -35.46 -20.55
N GLN A 651 -24.62 -35.75 -20.01
CA GLN A 651 -25.79 -36.25 -20.75
C GLN A 651 -26.58 -35.14 -21.47
N GLY A 652 -26.14 -33.88 -21.36
CA GLY A 652 -26.81 -32.73 -21.99
C GLY A 652 -28.17 -32.37 -21.39
N MET A 653 -28.48 -32.84 -20.18
CA MET A 653 -29.76 -32.56 -19.50
C MET A 653 -29.72 -31.27 -18.67
N LEU A 654 -28.53 -30.90 -18.17
CA LEU A 654 -28.30 -29.63 -17.49
C LEU A 654 -27.27 -28.79 -18.23
N GLU A 655 -27.51 -27.49 -18.32
CA GLU A 655 -26.51 -26.50 -18.74
C GLU A 655 -25.88 -25.80 -17.53
N LEU A 656 -24.62 -25.41 -17.71
CA LEU A 656 -23.83 -24.69 -16.72
C LEU A 656 -24.01 -23.18 -16.91
N ALA A 657 -24.14 -22.43 -15.82
CA ALA A 657 -24.09 -20.97 -15.87
C ALA A 657 -22.72 -20.46 -16.34
N PHE A 658 -21.65 -21.20 -16.05
CA PHE A 658 -20.30 -20.92 -16.52
C PHE A 658 -19.76 -22.13 -17.31
N PRO A 659 -20.16 -22.33 -18.58
CA PRO A 659 -19.73 -23.47 -19.38
C PRO A 659 -18.21 -23.48 -19.61
N GLN A 660 -17.61 -22.29 -19.70
CA GLN A 660 -16.18 -22.10 -19.94
C GLN A 660 -15.30 -22.39 -18.70
N GLN A 661 -15.91 -22.49 -17.52
CA GLN A 661 -15.23 -22.82 -16.26
C GLN A 661 -16.08 -23.82 -15.46
N PRO A 662 -16.07 -25.12 -15.81
CA PRO A 662 -16.92 -26.14 -15.20
C PRO A 662 -16.75 -26.26 -13.68
N THR A 663 -15.58 -25.88 -13.15
CA THR A 663 -15.22 -25.90 -11.73
C THR A 663 -15.38 -24.56 -11.02
N HIS A 664 -16.01 -23.55 -11.64
CA HIS A 664 -16.23 -22.23 -11.05
C HIS A 664 -16.89 -22.34 -9.67
N LYS A 665 -16.40 -21.57 -8.69
CA LYS A 665 -16.88 -21.62 -7.30
C LYS A 665 -18.37 -21.31 -7.16
N ASP A 666 -18.89 -20.43 -8.02
CA ASP A 666 -20.31 -20.03 -8.07
C ASP A 666 -21.09 -20.77 -9.18
N GLN A 667 -20.63 -21.95 -9.61
CA GLN A 667 -21.30 -22.71 -10.66
C GLN A 667 -22.76 -23.04 -10.30
N SER A 668 -23.65 -22.78 -11.24
CA SER A 668 -25.09 -23.06 -11.12
C SER A 668 -25.61 -23.79 -12.36
N TYR A 669 -26.70 -24.51 -12.17
CA TYR A 669 -27.21 -25.51 -13.11
C TYR A 669 -28.65 -25.17 -13.46
N ARG A 670 -29.00 -25.26 -14.74
CA ARG A 670 -30.37 -25.11 -15.25
C ARG A 670 -30.68 -26.25 -16.22
N VAL A 671 -31.93 -26.67 -16.32
CA VAL A 671 -32.35 -27.65 -17.33
C VAL A 671 -32.20 -27.04 -18.73
N VAL A 672 -31.64 -27.81 -19.66
CA VAL A 672 -31.54 -27.40 -21.07
C VAL A 672 -32.97 -27.35 -21.65
N LYS A 673 -33.43 -26.16 -22.06
CA LYS A 673 -34.70 -26.03 -22.80
C LYS A 673 -34.48 -26.57 -24.21
N LEU A 674 -35.15 -27.67 -24.57
CA LEU A 674 -35.18 -28.22 -25.93
C LEU A 674 -35.79 -27.24 -26.94
#